data_AF-A0A925T127-F1
#
_entry.id   AF-A0A925T127-F1
#
_cell.length_a   1.000
_cell.length_b   1.000
_cell.length_c   1.000
_cell.angle_alpha   90.00
_cell.angle_beta   90.00
_cell.angle_gamma   90.00
#
_symmetry.space_group_name_H-M   'P 1'
#
loop_
_entity.id
_entity.type
_entity.pdbx_description
1 polymer ?
#
loop_
_entity_poly.entity_id
_entity_poly.type
_entity_poly.pdbx_seq_one_letter_code
_entity_poly.pdbx_strand_id
1 'polypeptide(L)'
;MTTKAAPATHAIEAPGYSPATLRIIAACFILSGATGLIYEVLWARMLGLVFGATTLAVSTVLAAFMGGLALGSALAGRMAGRVRRPVRAYGLLEIGIAVYALAVPLLFSVVDNLYAVIWQHFHPSFFVFSSLRFLLSCVMLLVPTTLMGATLPLLTAALNRSSDSPDSSSSVTSVTRLYTRNLVGAICGSIAAGFLLLPILGVRSTIYAASLINIIIGIIAIFVDRSGSSVKAVDTTEHSPAEPPEISVKTKDASADDDFGEHKFWLFCAFVSGFVTISTQVAWTRILSMIIGSSTYAFSIVVGLFLLGLSAGAFLIARRTAGKSLRQTIVKVELITAGSLILSLVAVNRIPDILITTGLRLNINSWAGLLTLQILSVALLVLLPAFLMGTVMPLVLVWTGRHSASESVKLVGRSYAVNTVGAIAGAFAAGFLLIPKVSTRFTIIVAAALCVVVAAVAYKPAREIADRDMRRGLAAGGATALIIMMFIFAPRMNLADLSIGAFDGLMRVIAKSRGEVTEGASRRPGPAVHSLLMYEEGPTSTVSVRQDWDIISMAINGRTNASDREDMPTQVMLGQLPLLLAPNTKNALVVGYATGVTAGSMLQSSIESLECVELEPATIRGSRFFEHVNNKPLNDPRMRLIIDDARTYLRVTPTRFDIIVSEPSHPWVPGVANLFTEEFFKLGHDRLADEGVFVQWLQIYQLSTDSLRSVLATFHRVFPHVSVYRVGGVTKGKDLLLIGSRNPLPLDQSMERARERMGELRVSTELARVNIKSEADVRSWYVCDELRLGPAVAGAVINTDDNMHIETTVPREAFRPLMQSNAAWIEGLGKK
;
A
#
# COMPACT_ATOMS: atom_id res chain seq x y z
N MET A 1 14.15 -66.99 -33.19
CA MET A 1 13.53 -65.68 -32.93
C MET A 1 14.32 -65.00 -31.82
N THR A 2 15.17 -64.05 -32.18
CA THR A 2 16.03 -63.29 -31.27
C THR A 2 15.25 -62.09 -30.71
N THR A 3 14.94 -62.12 -29.41
CA THR A 3 14.36 -61.01 -28.66
C THR A 3 15.40 -59.91 -28.46
N LYS A 4 15.15 -58.74 -29.05
CA LYS A 4 15.92 -57.51 -28.86
C LYS A 4 15.87 -57.09 -27.39
N ALA A 5 17.04 -56.99 -26.76
CA ALA A 5 17.20 -56.24 -25.52
C ALA A 5 16.87 -54.76 -25.75
N ALA A 6 16.04 -54.18 -24.88
CA ALA A 6 15.79 -52.74 -24.85
C ALA A 6 17.08 -52.01 -24.42
N PRO A 7 17.44 -50.87 -25.04
CA PRO A 7 18.64 -50.14 -24.66
C PRO A 7 18.44 -49.52 -23.28
N ALA A 8 19.37 -49.81 -22.37
CA ALA A 8 19.48 -49.12 -21.09
C ALA A 8 19.61 -47.61 -21.36
N THR A 9 18.62 -46.83 -20.92
CA THR A 9 18.75 -45.37 -20.88
C THR A 9 19.84 -45.04 -19.88
N HIS A 10 21.05 -44.75 -20.37
CA HIS A 10 22.13 -44.20 -19.57
C HIS A 10 21.65 -42.90 -18.89
N ALA A 11 21.41 -42.97 -17.59
CA ALA A 11 21.24 -41.80 -16.75
C ALA A 11 22.61 -41.11 -16.64
N ILE A 12 22.87 -40.16 -17.53
CA ILE A 12 24.07 -39.31 -17.45
C ILE A 12 23.94 -38.46 -16.18
N GLU A 13 24.80 -38.71 -15.19
CA GLU A 13 24.83 -38.01 -13.91
C GLU A 13 24.94 -36.48 -14.12
N ALA A 14 24.04 -35.74 -13.47
CA ALA A 14 24.05 -34.28 -13.48
C ALA A 14 25.09 -33.76 -12.47
N PRO A 15 25.78 -32.65 -12.76
CA PRO A 15 26.83 -32.14 -11.87
C PRO A 15 26.28 -31.72 -10.51
N GLY A 16 26.91 -32.20 -9.43
CA GLY A 16 26.71 -31.71 -8.07
C GLY A 16 27.33 -30.32 -7.87
N TYR A 17 26.81 -29.53 -6.93
CA TYR A 17 27.28 -28.16 -6.67
C TYR A 17 28.18 -28.11 -5.43
N SER A 18 29.26 -27.31 -5.48
CA SER A 18 30.15 -27.14 -4.32
C SER A 18 29.49 -26.30 -3.20
N PRO A 19 29.88 -26.48 -1.92
CA PRO A 19 29.44 -25.60 -0.83
C PRO A 19 29.82 -24.13 -1.02
N ALA A 20 30.90 -23.84 -1.76
CA ALA A 20 31.27 -22.47 -2.12
C ALA A 20 30.27 -21.86 -3.11
N THR A 21 29.91 -22.60 -4.16
CA THR A 21 28.87 -22.22 -5.12
C THR A 21 27.55 -21.90 -4.41
N LEU A 22 27.09 -22.78 -3.52
CA LEU A 22 25.83 -22.58 -2.79
C LEU A 22 25.86 -21.38 -1.84
N ARG A 23 27.01 -21.04 -1.25
CA ARG A 23 27.17 -19.81 -0.44
C ARG A 23 27.05 -18.54 -1.28
N ILE A 24 27.68 -18.52 -2.47
CA ILE A 24 27.57 -17.39 -3.40
C ILE A 24 26.11 -17.22 -3.86
N ILE A 25 25.47 -18.31 -4.28
CA ILE A 25 24.07 -18.27 -4.73
C ILE A 25 23.13 -17.84 -3.59
N ALA A 26 23.39 -18.26 -2.36
CA ALA A 26 22.64 -17.78 -1.21
C ALA A 26 22.79 -16.27 -0.96
N ALA A 27 23.97 -15.69 -1.20
CA ALA A 27 24.17 -14.24 -1.12
C ALA A 27 23.45 -13.51 -2.28
N CYS A 28 23.55 -14.05 -3.50
CA CYS A 28 22.78 -13.57 -4.64
C CYS A 28 21.27 -13.59 -4.37
N PHE A 29 20.76 -14.60 -3.65
CA PHE A 29 19.34 -14.73 -3.35
C PHE A 29 18.82 -13.71 -2.32
N ILE A 30 19.71 -13.17 -1.47
CA ILE A 30 19.41 -12.00 -0.61
C ILE A 30 19.21 -10.77 -1.51
N LEU A 31 20.15 -10.52 -2.42
CA LEU A 31 20.06 -9.37 -3.32
C LEU A 31 18.84 -9.48 -4.26
N SER A 32 18.53 -10.69 -4.76
CA SER A 32 17.33 -10.96 -5.55
C SER A 32 16.06 -10.64 -4.75
N GLY A 33 15.99 -11.06 -3.48
CA GLY A 33 14.89 -10.69 -2.58
C GLY A 33 14.74 -9.18 -2.40
N ALA A 34 15.85 -8.45 -2.26
CA ALA A 34 15.84 -7.00 -2.17
C ALA A 34 15.29 -6.35 -3.44
N THR A 35 15.80 -6.75 -4.61
CA THR A 35 15.31 -6.24 -5.90
C THR A 35 13.85 -6.58 -6.16
N GLY A 36 13.39 -7.78 -5.78
CA GLY A 36 11.99 -8.20 -5.94
C GLY A 36 11.02 -7.27 -5.21
N LEU A 37 11.32 -6.92 -3.95
CA LEU A 37 10.49 -6.00 -3.18
C LEU A 37 10.62 -4.54 -3.62
N ILE A 38 11.79 -4.14 -4.14
CA ILE A 38 11.93 -2.84 -4.80
C ILE A 38 10.96 -2.77 -6.00
N TYR A 39 10.96 -3.76 -6.88
CA TYR A 39 10.04 -3.79 -8.02
C TYR A 39 8.58 -3.83 -7.60
N GLU A 40 8.22 -4.61 -6.58
CA GLU A 40 6.86 -4.65 -6.06
C GLU A 40 6.36 -3.25 -5.66
N VAL A 41 7.17 -2.50 -4.90
CA VAL A 41 6.84 -1.13 -4.46
C VAL A 41 6.71 -0.18 -5.66
N LEU A 42 7.66 -0.23 -6.61
CA LEU A 42 7.66 0.67 -7.77
C LEU A 42 6.52 0.37 -8.74
N TRP A 43 6.29 -0.90 -9.09
CA TRP A 43 5.25 -1.29 -10.02
C TRP A 43 3.85 -1.09 -9.43
N ALA A 44 3.65 -1.34 -8.13
CA ALA A 44 2.40 -1.03 -7.46
C ALA A 44 2.08 0.48 -7.53
N ARG A 45 3.10 1.33 -7.31
CA ARG A 45 2.96 2.80 -7.44
C ARG A 45 2.62 3.20 -8.87
N MET A 46 3.39 2.74 -9.86
CA MET A 46 3.15 3.06 -11.27
C MET A 46 1.74 2.65 -11.68
N LEU A 47 1.35 1.39 -11.45
CA LEU A 47 0.02 0.91 -11.83
C LEU A 47 -1.10 1.60 -11.05
N GLY A 48 -0.86 2.09 -9.83
CA GLY A 48 -1.78 2.97 -9.11
C GLY A 48 -2.04 4.30 -9.82
N LEU A 49 -1.05 4.87 -10.52
CA LEU A 49 -1.24 6.07 -11.35
C LEU A 49 -2.09 5.80 -12.60
N VAL A 50 -2.03 4.57 -13.15
CA VAL A 50 -2.82 4.20 -14.33
C VAL A 50 -4.23 3.76 -13.95
N PHE A 51 -4.38 2.79 -13.05
CA PHE A 51 -5.70 2.23 -12.76
C PHE A 51 -6.45 3.00 -11.66
N GLY A 52 -5.81 3.99 -11.06
CA GLY A 52 -6.35 4.82 -9.98
C GLY A 52 -6.04 4.26 -8.59
N ALA A 53 -6.20 5.10 -7.56
CA ALA A 53 -5.97 4.72 -6.16
C ALA A 53 -7.16 3.99 -5.51
N THR A 54 -8.04 3.39 -6.31
CA THR A 54 -9.20 2.65 -5.80
C THR A 54 -8.79 1.28 -5.25
N THR A 55 -9.52 0.77 -4.26
CA THR A 55 -9.30 -0.56 -3.68
C THR A 55 -9.32 -1.65 -4.74
N LEU A 56 -10.24 -1.51 -5.71
CA LEU A 56 -10.39 -2.43 -6.85
C LEU A 56 -9.13 -2.49 -7.70
N ALA A 57 -8.59 -1.33 -8.07
CA ALA A 57 -7.37 -1.21 -8.86
C ALA A 57 -6.16 -1.80 -8.12
N VAL A 58 -5.94 -1.37 -6.87
CA VAL A 58 -4.82 -1.86 -6.05
C VAL A 58 -4.87 -3.38 -5.85
N SER A 59 -6.05 -3.92 -5.58
CA SER A 59 -6.20 -5.37 -5.34
C SER A 59 -6.05 -6.19 -6.61
N THR A 60 -6.49 -5.66 -7.75
CA THR A 60 -6.29 -6.26 -9.08
C THR A 60 -4.81 -6.37 -9.42
N VAL A 61 -4.06 -5.30 -9.19
CA VAL A 61 -2.60 -5.25 -9.39
C VAL A 61 -1.89 -6.26 -8.49
N LEU A 62 -2.23 -6.28 -7.20
CA LEU A 62 -1.67 -7.23 -6.24
C LEU A 62 -1.99 -8.69 -6.60
N ALA A 63 -3.22 -8.95 -7.05
CA ALA A 63 -3.66 -10.27 -7.50
C ALA A 63 -2.88 -10.76 -8.72
N ALA A 64 -2.65 -9.90 -9.70
CA ALA A 64 -1.84 -10.22 -10.87
C ALA A 64 -0.39 -10.51 -10.47
N PHE A 65 0.18 -9.70 -9.58
CA PHE A 65 1.55 -9.86 -9.07
C PHE A 65 1.73 -11.20 -8.34
N MET A 66 0.90 -11.45 -7.33
CA MET A 66 0.92 -12.68 -6.55
C MET A 66 0.51 -13.89 -7.39
N GLY A 67 -0.42 -13.72 -8.33
CA GLY A 67 -0.86 -14.77 -9.25
C GLY A 67 0.30 -15.28 -10.11
N GLY A 68 1.16 -14.39 -10.60
CA GLY A 68 2.36 -14.79 -11.32
C GLY A 68 3.40 -15.46 -10.42
N LEU A 69 3.64 -14.98 -9.19
CA LEU A 69 4.49 -15.69 -8.22
C LEU A 69 4.00 -17.13 -7.97
N ALA A 70 2.68 -17.32 -7.80
CA ALA A 70 2.07 -18.63 -7.61
C ALA A 70 2.23 -19.52 -8.84
N LEU A 71 2.00 -18.97 -10.04
CA LEU A 71 2.16 -19.66 -11.31
C LEU A 71 3.62 -20.11 -11.52
N GLY A 72 4.57 -19.19 -11.34
CA GLY A 72 5.99 -19.46 -11.45
C GLY A 72 6.47 -20.56 -10.52
N SER A 73 6.04 -20.49 -9.26
CA SER A 73 6.39 -21.49 -8.25
C SER A 73 5.79 -22.87 -8.55
N ALA A 74 4.53 -22.92 -9.02
CA ALA A 74 3.88 -24.16 -9.40
C ALA A 74 4.51 -24.80 -10.65
N LEU A 75 4.82 -24.01 -11.68
CA LEU A 75 5.48 -24.47 -12.91
C LEU A 75 6.90 -24.97 -12.61
N ALA A 76 7.70 -24.17 -11.92
CA ALA A 76 9.06 -24.53 -11.55
C ALA A 76 9.07 -25.74 -10.60
N GLY A 77 8.14 -25.86 -9.65
CA GLY A 77 8.04 -27.05 -8.79
C GLY A 77 7.86 -28.35 -9.57
N ARG A 78 7.12 -28.32 -10.70
CA ARG A 78 6.93 -29.49 -11.58
C ARG A 78 8.14 -29.77 -12.46
N MET A 79 8.84 -28.72 -12.91
CA MET A 79 9.88 -28.81 -13.94
C MET A 79 11.31 -28.86 -13.39
N ALA A 80 11.58 -28.22 -12.25
CA ALA A 80 12.93 -27.98 -11.72
C ALA A 80 13.70 -29.27 -11.43
N GLY A 81 13.01 -30.36 -11.04
CA GLY A 81 13.63 -31.67 -10.89
C GLY A 81 14.29 -32.19 -12.18
N ARG A 82 13.79 -31.80 -13.35
CA ARG A 82 14.28 -32.20 -14.68
C ARG A 82 15.31 -31.23 -15.27
N VAL A 83 15.51 -30.05 -14.67
CA VAL A 83 16.41 -29.02 -15.22
C VAL A 83 17.86 -29.43 -14.99
N ARG A 84 18.66 -29.65 -16.04
CA ARG A 84 20.03 -30.16 -15.90
C ARG A 84 20.95 -29.24 -15.09
N ARG A 85 20.81 -27.92 -15.22
CA ARG A 85 21.65 -26.90 -14.56
C ARG A 85 20.78 -25.85 -13.84
N PRO A 86 20.24 -26.14 -12.64
CA PRO A 86 19.30 -25.27 -11.95
C PRO A 86 19.91 -23.91 -11.55
N VAL A 87 21.21 -23.86 -11.23
CA VAL A 87 21.89 -22.58 -10.93
C VAL A 87 21.98 -21.69 -12.16
N ARG A 88 22.31 -22.26 -13.33
CA ARG A 88 22.28 -21.52 -14.60
C ARG A 88 20.87 -21.06 -14.96
N ALA A 89 19.86 -21.91 -14.76
CA ALA A 89 18.46 -21.54 -15.00
C ALA A 89 18.03 -20.38 -14.09
N TYR A 90 18.38 -20.41 -12.80
CA TYR A 90 18.20 -19.29 -11.88
C TYR A 90 18.85 -18.00 -12.42
N GLY A 91 20.10 -18.07 -12.88
CA GLY A 91 20.77 -16.90 -13.43
C GLY A 91 20.10 -16.31 -14.69
N LEU A 92 19.55 -17.18 -15.55
CA LEU A 92 18.77 -16.74 -16.71
C LEU A 92 17.43 -16.09 -16.33
N LEU A 93 16.76 -16.59 -15.29
CA LEU A 93 15.54 -15.97 -14.77
C LEU A 93 15.82 -14.56 -14.24
N GLU A 94 16.92 -14.37 -13.51
CA GLU A 94 17.33 -13.07 -12.97
C GLU A 94 17.63 -12.05 -14.07
N ILE A 95 18.31 -12.46 -15.15
CA ILE A 95 18.50 -11.61 -16.33
C ILE A 95 17.16 -11.31 -17.01
N GLY A 96 16.27 -12.30 -17.13
CA GLY A 96 14.94 -12.11 -17.70
C GLY A 96 14.10 -11.10 -16.91
N ILE A 97 14.16 -11.15 -15.58
CA ILE A 97 13.51 -10.18 -14.67
C ILE A 97 14.06 -8.78 -14.94
N ALA A 98 15.39 -8.64 -15.03
CA ALA A 98 16.03 -7.35 -15.28
C ALA A 98 15.65 -6.75 -16.64
N VAL A 99 15.71 -7.55 -17.70
CA VAL A 99 15.32 -7.11 -19.06
C VAL A 99 13.86 -6.67 -19.08
N TYR A 100 12.98 -7.42 -18.42
CA TYR A 100 11.58 -7.04 -18.30
C TYR A 100 11.42 -5.73 -17.52
N ALA A 101 12.09 -5.59 -16.37
CA ALA A 101 12.04 -4.39 -15.55
C ALA A 101 12.48 -3.13 -16.32
N LEU A 102 13.51 -3.24 -17.17
CA LEU A 102 13.94 -2.15 -18.07
C LEU A 102 12.88 -1.79 -19.13
N ALA A 103 12.06 -2.75 -19.55
CA ALA A 103 10.97 -2.51 -20.50
C ALA A 103 9.71 -1.90 -19.84
N VAL A 104 9.55 -2.04 -18.52
CA VAL A 104 8.33 -1.60 -17.80
C VAL A 104 7.97 -0.13 -18.03
N PRO A 105 8.90 0.85 -17.97
CA PRO A 105 8.54 2.25 -18.24
C PRO A 105 7.93 2.49 -19.62
N LEU A 106 8.41 1.78 -20.65
CA LEU A 106 7.85 1.85 -22.01
C LEU A 106 6.49 1.16 -22.08
N LEU A 107 6.39 -0.05 -21.53
CA LEU A 107 5.14 -0.81 -21.50
C LEU A 107 4.05 -0.04 -20.75
N PHE A 108 4.41 0.69 -19.70
CA PHE A 108 3.53 1.54 -18.93
C PHE A 108 2.90 2.65 -19.78
N SER A 109 3.71 3.37 -20.56
CA SER A 109 3.20 4.39 -21.49
C SER A 109 2.27 3.80 -22.56
N VAL A 110 2.55 2.59 -23.04
CA VAL A 110 1.67 1.88 -23.99
C VAL A 110 0.34 1.50 -23.33
N VAL A 111 0.37 0.93 -22.13
CA VAL A 111 -0.82 0.52 -21.39
C VAL A 111 -1.69 1.72 -21.01
N ASP A 112 -1.10 2.84 -20.59
CA ASP A 112 -1.83 4.06 -20.25
C ASP A 112 -2.58 4.62 -21.47
N ASN A 113 -1.92 4.70 -22.63
CA ASN A 113 -2.55 5.13 -23.88
C ASN A 113 -3.66 4.18 -24.33
N LEU A 114 -3.42 2.87 -24.29
CA LEU A 114 -4.41 1.87 -24.67
C LEU A 114 -5.64 1.93 -23.76
N TYR A 115 -5.42 2.10 -22.46
CA TYR A 115 -6.48 2.23 -21.46
C TYR A 115 -7.36 3.46 -21.74
N ALA A 116 -6.76 4.61 -22.06
CA ALA A 116 -7.51 5.82 -22.43
C ALA A 116 -8.31 5.63 -23.72
N VAL A 117 -7.70 5.05 -24.77
CA VAL A 117 -8.35 4.80 -26.06
C VAL A 117 -9.55 3.86 -25.92
N ILE A 118 -9.40 2.74 -25.18
CA ILE A 118 -10.47 1.78 -25.01
C ILE A 118 -11.67 2.42 -24.29
N TRP A 119 -11.42 3.21 -23.25
CA TRP A 119 -12.52 3.89 -22.56
C TRP A 119 -13.27 4.86 -23.47
N GLN A 120 -12.52 5.68 -24.22
CA GLN A 120 -13.10 6.73 -25.07
C GLN A 120 -13.93 6.17 -26.24
N HIS A 121 -13.56 5.01 -26.79
CA HIS A 121 -14.25 4.45 -27.96
C HIS A 121 -15.38 3.50 -27.60
N PHE A 122 -15.25 2.75 -26.50
CA PHE A 122 -16.19 1.65 -26.19
C PHE A 122 -17.12 1.93 -25.02
N HIS A 123 -16.85 2.96 -24.19
CA HIS A 123 -17.58 3.27 -22.97
C HIS A 123 -17.99 2.00 -22.17
N PRO A 124 -17.02 1.12 -21.86
CA PRO A 124 -17.32 -0.20 -21.33
C PRO A 124 -18.07 -0.13 -20.01
N SER A 125 -19.00 -1.07 -19.80
CA SER A 125 -19.65 -1.21 -18.50
C SER A 125 -18.60 -1.46 -17.39
N PHE A 126 -18.96 -1.15 -16.15
CA PHE A 126 -18.06 -1.32 -14.99
C PHE A 126 -17.36 -2.69 -14.95
N PHE A 127 -18.10 -3.76 -15.24
CA PHE A 127 -17.55 -5.12 -15.23
C PHE A 127 -16.54 -5.34 -16.36
N VAL A 128 -16.84 -4.89 -17.57
CA VAL A 128 -15.94 -4.98 -18.73
C VAL A 128 -14.68 -4.16 -18.48
N PHE A 129 -14.83 -2.96 -17.92
CA PHE A 129 -13.70 -2.08 -17.63
C PHE A 129 -12.80 -2.64 -16.52
N SER A 130 -13.39 -3.20 -15.47
CA SER A 130 -12.64 -3.86 -14.38
C SER A 130 -11.90 -5.10 -14.89
N SER A 131 -12.53 -5.86 -15.78
CA SER A 131 -11.91 -7.03 -16.43
C SER A 131 -10.74 -6.62 -17.32
N LEU A 132 -10.88 -5.51 -18.05
CA LEU A 132 -9.80 -4.93 -18.85
C LEU A 132 -8.62 -4.48 -17.97
N ARG A 133 -8.88 -3.76 -16.88
CA ARG A 133 -7.84 -3.38 -15.89
C ARG A 133 -7.08 -4.59 -15.38
N PHE A 134 -7.80 -5.67 -15.06
CA PHE A 134 -7.20 -6.93 -14.62
C PHE A 134 -6.35 -7.57 -15.71
N LEU A 135 -6.85 -7.63 -16.95
CA LEU A 135 -6.11 -8.19 -18.07
C LEU A 135 -4.83 -7.40 -18.35
N LEU A 136 -4.91 -6.06 -18.40
CA LEU A 136 -3.75 -5.18 -18.61
C LEU A 136 -2.74 -5.31 -17.46
N SER A 137 -3.21 -5.42 -16.21
CA SER A 137 -2.35 -5.71 -15.05
C SER A 137 -1.63 -7.06 -15.19
N CYS A 138 -2.34 -8.10 -15.63
CA CYS A 138 -1.76 -9.41 -15.90
C CYS A 138 -0.71 -9.35 -17.02
N VAL A 139 -0.98 -8.67 -18.12
CA VAL A 139 0.01 -8.48 -19.20
C VAL A 139 1.27 -7.81 -18.66
N MET A 140 1.12 -6.79 -17.81
CA MET A 140 2.24 -6.05 -17.22
C MET A 140 3.03 -6.84 -16.18
N LEU A 141 2.38 -7.66 -15.36
CA LEU A 141 3.01 -8.23 -14.16
C LEU A 141 3.23 -9.73 -14.21
N LEU A 142 2.44 -10.49 -14.97
CA LEU A 142 2.44 -11.94 -14.88
C LEU A 142 3.80 -12.52 -15.33
N VAL A 143 4.41 -11.98 -16.37
CA VAL A 143 5.72 -12.44 -16.88
C VAL A 143 6.81 -12.30 -15.82
N PRO A 144 7.19 -11.10 -15.34
CA PRO A 144 8.29 -10.94 -14.40
C PRO A 144 8.03 -11.67 -13.08
N THR A 145 6.79 -11.67 -12.59
CA THR A 145 6.44 -12.34 -11.33
C THR A 145 6.43 -13.86 -11.44
N THR A 146 6.10 -14.41 -12.62
CA THR A 146 6.30 -15.85 -12.91
C THR A 146 7.79 -16.21 -12.87
N LEU A 147 8.66 -15.37 -13.41
CA LEU A 147 10.11 -15.59 -13.31
C LEU A 147 10.58 -15.52 -11.84
N MET A 148 10.12 -14.54 -11.07
CA MET A 148 10.44 -14.41 -9.64
C MET A 148 9.96 -15.63 -8.84
N GLY A 149 8.73 -16.10 -9.08
CA GLY A 149 8.15 -17.25 -8.38
C GLY A 149 8.88 -18.57 -8.65
N ALA A 150 9.54 -18.68 -9.81
CA ALA A 150 10.29 -19.86 -10.21
C ALA A 150 11.66 -20.00 -9.51
N THR A 151 12.18 -18.94 -8.89
CA THR A 151 13.54 -18.91 -8.30
C THR A 151 13.72 -19.92 -7.16
N LEU A 152 12.82 -19.94 -6.17
CA LEU A 152 12.95 -20.80 -4.99
C LEU A 152 12.88 -22.31 -5.32
N PRO A 153 11.95 -22.82 -6.15
CA PRO A 153 11.96 -24.23 -6.55
C PRO A 153 13.22 -24.64 -7.32
N LEU A 154 13.79 -23.76 -8.15
CA LEU A 154 15.05 -24.04 -8.86
C LEU A 154 16.24 -24.12 -7.91
N LEU A 155 16.36 -23.20 -6.97
CA LEU A 155 17.42 -23.23 -5.96
C LEU A 155 17.27 -24.43 -5.01
N THR A 156 16.04 -24.85 -4.73
CA THR A 156 15.76 -26.10 -4.00
C THR A 156 16.26 -27.32 -4.78
N ALA A 157 16.03 -27.37 -6.10
CA ALA A 157 16.57 -28.43 -6.94
C ALA A 157 18.10 -28.43 -6.99
N ALA A 158 18.75 -27.26 -6.92
CA ALA A 158 20.21 -27.15 -6.83
C ALA A 158 20.75 -27.70 -5.48
N LEU A 159 20.09 -27.36 -4.36
CA LEU A 159 20.48 -27.87 -3.03
C LEU A 159 20.35 -29.39 -2.93
N ASN A 160 19.24 -29.95 -3.42
CA ASN A 160 18.99 -31.39 -3.38
C ASN A 160 19.98 -32.23 -4.19
N ARG A 161 20.75 -31.61 -5.10
CA ARG A 161 21.80 -32.28 -5.89
C ARG A 161 23.19 -32.21 -5.29
N SER A 162 23.37 -31.44 -4.22
CA SER A 162 24.67 -31.30 -3.52
C SER A 162 24.81 -32.24 -2.33
N SER A 163 23.72 -32.89 -1.89
CA SER A 163 23.71 -33.76 -0.72
C SER A 163 24.08 -35.20 -1.09
N ASP A 164 25.39 -35.49 -1.15
CA ASP A 164 25.94 -36.87 -1.12
C ASP A 164 25.88 -37.50 0.27
N SER A 165 25.28 -36.83 1.26
CA SER A 165 25.07 -37.37 2.61
C SER A 165 23.63 -37.86 2.74
N PRO A 166 23.37 -39.11 3.19
CA PRO A 166 22.03 -39.68 3.40
C PRO A 166 21.15 -38.95 4.44
N ASP A 167 21.65 -37.86 5.00
CA ASP A 167 21.06 -37.17 6.13
C ASP A 167 20.08 -36.08 5.62
N SER A 168 18.82 -36.50 5.41
CA SER A 168 17.69 -35.66 4.96
C SER A 168 17.51 -34.38 5.80
N SER A 169 17.96 -34.41 7.05
CA SER A 169 17.94 -33.29 7.99
C SER A 169 18.73 -32.06 7.52
N SER A 170 19.84 -32.26 6.79
CA SER A 170 20.73 -31.19 6.33
C SER A 170 20.18 -30.42 5.12
N SER A 171 19.53 -31.13 4.19
CA SER A 171 18.91 -30.52 3.00
C SER A 171 17.67 -29.69 3.37
N VAL A 172 16.81 -30.24 4.23
CA VAL A 172 15.60 -29.55 4.76
C VAL A 172 15.96 -28.19 5.38
N THR A 173 17.00 -28.19 6.21
CA THR A 173 17.48 -26.98 6.90
C THR A 173 18.05 -25.97 5.90
N SER A 174 18.65 -26.42 4.81
CA SER A 174 19.24 -25.56 3.78
C SER A 174 18.19 -24.84 2.94
N VAL A 175 17.08 -25.49 2.58
CA VAL A 175 15.95 -24.86 1.87
C VAL A 175 15.30 -23.79 2.74
N THR A 176 15.07 -24.10 4.02
CA THR A 176 14.51 -23.14 4.99
C THR A 176 15.43 -21.93 5.16
N ARG A 177 16.76 -22.13 5.23
CA ARG A 177 17.75 -21.04 5.29
C ARG A 177 17.75 -20.16 4.03
N LEU A 178 17.57 -20.74 2.84
CA LEU A 178 17.45 -19.96 1.61
C LEU A 178 16.21 -19.07 1.64
N TYR A 179 15.06 -19.63 2.03
CA TYR A 179 13.83 -18.86 2.20
C TYR A 179 14.02 -17.68 3.18
N THR A 180 14.62 -17.93 4.34
CA THR A 180 14.91 -16.86 5.32
C THR A 180 15.83 -15.78 4.76
N ARG A 181 16.89 -16.15 4.02
CA ARG A 181 17.82 -15.20 3.41
C ARG A 181 17.13 -14.29 2.39
N ASN A 182 16.26 -14.85 1.56
CA ASN A 182 15.47 -14.06 0.61
C ASN A 182 14.56 -13.06 1.32
N LEU A 183 13.92 -13.47 2.42
CA LEU A 183 13.07 -12.59 3.21
C LEU A 183 13.85 -11.45 3.90
N VAL A 184 15.08 -11.72 4.35
CA VAL A 184 15.99 -10.66 4.83
C VAL A 184 16.31 -9.67 3.72
N GLY A 185 16.60 -10.17 2.52
CA GLY A 185 16.76 -9.34 1.33
C GLY A 185 15.54 -8.47 1.06
N ALA A 186 14.36 -9.07 1.06
CA ALA A 186 13.07 -8.41 0.88
C ALA A 186 12.87 -7.23 1.86
N ILE A 187 13.19 -7.41 3.16
CA ILE A 187 13.16 -6.32 4.16
C ILE A 187 14.08 -5.17 3.76
N CYS A 188 15.34 -5.48 3.44
CA CYS A 188 16.31 -4.47 3.05
C CYS A 188 15.84 -3.72 1.80
N GLY A 189 15.28 -4.43 0.81
CA GLY A 189 14.72 -3.87 -0.41
C GLY A 189 13.52 -2.95 -0.13
N SER A 190 12.54 -3.38 0.67
CA SER A 190 11.35 -2.59 0.97
C SER A 190 11.68 -1.32 1.74
N ILE A 191 12.58 -1.40 2.73
CA ILE A 191 13.03 -0.23 3.51
C ILE A 191 13.86 0.70 2.62
N ALA A 192 14.82 0.16 1.84
CA ALA A 192 15.64 0.97 0.95
C ALA A 192 14.79 1.67 -0.12
N ALA A 193 13.80 1.00 -0.70
CA ALA A 193 12.87 1.59 -1.67
C ALA A 193 12.19 2.83 -1.10
N GLY A 194 11.56 2.73 0.08
CA GLY A 194 10.79 3.82 0.69
C GLY A 194 11.65 4.95 1.27
N PHE A 195 12.77 4.64 1.95
CA PHE A 195 13.55 5.63 2.70
C PHE A 195 14.71 6.25 1.93
N LEU A 196 15.28 5.53 0.96
CA LEU A 196 16.54 5.91 0.31
C LEU A 196 16.37 6.06 -1.21
N LEU A 197 15.93 5.02 -1.90
CA LEU A 197 15.99 4.96 -3.36
C LEU A 197 14.94 5.88 -3.99
N LEU A 198 13.68 5.82 -3.56
CA LEU A 198 12.64 6.71 -4.11
C LEU A 198 12.94 8.20 -3.85
N PRO A 199 13.25 8.64 -2.61
CA PRO A 199 13.49 10.06 -2.35
C PRO A 199 14.72 10.63 -3.07
N ILE A 200 15.74 9.80 -3.37
CA ILE A 200 17.01 10.27 -3.96
C ILE A 200 17.00 10.13 -5.48
N LEU A 201 16.51 9.00 -6.00
CA LEU A 201 16.67 8.61 -7.40
C LEU A 201 15.38 8.75 -8.23
N GLY A 202 14.20 8.79 -7.59
CA GLY A 202 12.92 8.64 -8.27
C GLY A 202 12.64 7.21 -8.75
N VAL A 203 11.50 7.00 -9.41
CA VAL A 203 11.02 5.67 -9.81
C VAL A 203 11.91 5.05 -10.90
N ARG A 204 12.16 5.74 -12.01
CA ARG A 204 12.89 5.20 -13.17
C ARG A 204 14.32 4.80 -12.83
N SER A 205 15.08 5.69 -12.19
CA SER A 205 16.47 5.42 -11.83
C SER A 205 16.58 4.29 -10.81
N THR A 206 15.59 4.14 -9.91
CA THR A 206 15.53 3.00 -8.99
C THR A 206 15.29 1.68 -9.74
N ILE A 207 14.41 1.66 -10.75
CA ILE A 207 14.22 0.48 -11.62
C ILE A 207 15.54 0.10 -12.29
N TYR A 208 16.28 1.07 -12.82
CA TYR A 208 17.56 0.83 -13.49
C TYR A 208 18.62 0.27 -12.53
N ALA A 209 18.72 0.82 -11.31
CA ALA A 209 19.62 0.34 -10.29
C ALA A 209 19.31 -1.11 -9.85
N ALA A 210 18.02 -1.41 -9.61
CA ALA A 210 17.59 -2.77 -9.29
C ALA A 210 17.86 -3.75 -10.45
N SER A 211 17.61 -3.32 -11.69
CA SER A 211 17.83 -4.13 -12.90
C SER A 211 19.29 -4.49 -13.07
N LEU A 212 20.19 -3.54 -12.81
CA LEU A 212 21.63 -3.77 -12.82
C LEU A 212 22.04 -4.84 -11.79
N ILE A 213 21.47 -4.80 -10.58
CA ILE A 213 21.72 -5.80 -9.54
C ILE A 213 21.27 -7.20 -10.01
N ASN A 214 20.09 -7.34 -10.62
CA ASN A 214 19.63 -8.62 -11.17
C ASN A 214 20.49 -9.13 -12.32
N ILE A 215 20.98 -8.26 -13.20
CA ILE A 215 21.93 -8.65 -14.26
C ILE A 215 23.22 -9.19 -13.64
N ILE A 216 23.78 -8.48 -12.64
CA ILE A 216 24.98 -8.92 -11.92
C ILE A 216 24.75 -10.29 -11.25
N ILE A 217 23.63 -10.47 -10.56
CA ILE A 217 23.24 -11.75 -9.96
C ILE A 217 23.21 -12.86 -11.03
N GLY A 218 22.55 -12.61 -12.16
CA GLY A 218 22.40 -13.58 -13.22
C GLY A 218 23.73 -13.97 -13.85
N ILE A 219 24.60 -12.99 -14.09
CA ILE A 219 25.96 -13.20 -14.58
C ILE A 219 26.78 -14.05 -13.60
N ILE A 220 26.78 -13.70 -12.31
CA ILE A 220 27.49 -14.46 -11.25
C ILE A 220 27.00 -15.90 -11.21
N ALA A 221 25.68 -16.12 -11.23
CA ALA A 221 25.10 -17.47 -11.19
C ALA A 221 25.52 -18.32 -12.40
N ILE A 222 25.54 -17.72 -13.60
CA ILE A 222 25.97 -18.41 -14.83
C ILE A 222 27.48 -18.73 -14.78
N PHE A 223 28.32 -17.83 -14.27
CA PHE A 223 29.76 -18.06 -14.14
C PHE A 223 30.07 -19.15 -13.10
N VAL A 224 29.45 -19.12 -11.93
CA VAL A 224 29.71 -20.08 -10.86
C VAL A 224 29.18 -21.49 -11.20
N ASP A 225 28.13 -21.61 -12.03
CA ASP A 225 27.69 -22.89 -12.60
C ASP A 225 28.78 -23.54 -13.49
N ARG A 226 29.57 -22.72 -14.20
CA ARG A 226 30.69 -23.21 -15.04
C ARG A 226 31.87 -23.73 -14.21
N SER A 227 32.18 -23.08 -13.10
CA SER A 227 33.34 -23.44 -12.25
C SER A 227 33.07 -24.56 -11.24
N GLY A 228 31.80 -24.92 -11.00
CA GLY A 228 31.39 -25.93 -10.01
C GLY A 228 31.21 -27.35 -10.54
N SER A 229 31.37 -27.60 -11.84
CA SER A 229 31.23 -28.94 -12.44
C SER A 229 32.49 -29.78 -12.19
N SER A 230 32.71 -30.23 -10.95
CA SER A 230 33.68 -31.30 -10.70
C SER A 230 33.06 -32.61 -11.14
N VAL A 231 33.43 -33.07 -12.34
CA VAL A 231 33.23 -34.46 -12.72
C VAL A 231 34.24 -35.26 -11.90
N LYS A 232 33.80 -35.91 -10.82
CA LYS A 232 34.57 -37.02 -10.26
C LYS A 232 34.47 -38.16 -11.25
N ALA A 233 35.54 -38.41 -11.99
CA ALA A 233 35.73 -39.68 -12.66
C ALA A 233 35.77 -40.75 -11.57
N VAL A 234 34.76 -41.61 -11.52
CA VAL A 234 34.82 -42.83 -10.71
C VAL A 234 35.71 -43.79 -11.48
N ASP A 235 36.90 -44.06 -10.94
CA ASP A 235 37.74 -45.16 -11.38
C ASP A 235 36.95 -46.46 -11.21
N THR A 236 36.70 -47.12 -12.34
CA THR A 236 36.20 -48.49 -12.40
C THR A 236 37.33 -49.44 -11.99
N THR A 237 37.40 -49.79 -10.71
CA THR A 237 38.09 -51.00 -10.27
C THR A 237 37.07 -51.94 -9.63
N GLU A 238 36.77 -53.00 -10.39
CA GLU A 238 36.23 -54.30 -10.02
C GLU A 238 35.76 -54.48 -8.57
N HIS A 239 34.45 -54.59 -8.36
CA HIS A 239 33.86 -55.48 -7.35
C HIS A 239 32.69 -56.25 -7.98
N SER A 240 32.84 -57.57 -7.97
CA SER A 240 31.88 -58.60 -8.39
C SER A 240 30.51 -58.46 -7.68
N PRO A 241 29.38 -58.90 -8.27
CA PRO A 241 28.06 -58.69 -7.71
C PRO A 241 27.83 -59.62 -6.51
N ALA A 242 27.79 -59.05 -5.31
CA ALA A 242 27.25 -59.72 -4.12
C ALA A 242 25.77 -59.33 -3.94
N GLU A 243 24.93 -60.33 -3.69
CA GLU A 243 23.50 -60.22 -3.42
C GLU A 243 23.17 -59.15 -2.36
N PRO A 244 21.98 -58.52 -2.45
CA PRO A 244 21.56 -57.51 -1.50
C PRO A 244 21.45 -58.11 -0.09
N PRO A 245 22.00 -57.47 0.96
CA PRO A 245 21.57 -57.79 2.31
C PRO A 245 20.09 -57.39 2.42
N GLU A 246 19.23 -58.37 2.70
CA GLU A 246 17.90 -58.16 3.23
C GLU A 246 18.00 -57.37 4.55
N ILE A 247 18.05 -56.05 4.44
CA ILE A 247 17.58 -55.19 5.52
C ILE A 247 16.10 -55.03 5.26
N SER A 248 15.32 -55.87 5.93
CA SER A 248 13.89 -55.68 6.13
C SER A 248 13.68 -54.33 6.82
N VAL A 249 13.65 -53.24 6.05
CA VAL A 249 12.92 -52.05 6.42
C VAL A 249 11.48 -52.53 6.47
N LYS A 250 10.98 -52.81 7.68
CA LYS A 250 9.55 -52.93 7.93
C LYS A 250 8.92 -51.64 7.40
N THR A 251 8.46 -51.69 6.16
CA THR A 251 7.41 -50.83 5.64
C THR A 251 6.23 -51.08 6.57
N LYS A 252 6.13 -50.25 7.61
CA LYS A 252 4.84 -50.07 8.28
C LYS A 252 3.94 -49.58 7.16
N ASP A 253 3.00 -50.44 6.79
CA ASP A 253 1.82 -50.11 6.01
C ASP A 253 1.12 -48.91 6.67
N ALA A 254 1.58 -47.70 6.36
CA ALA A 254 0.74 -46.52 6.40
C ALA A 254 -0.02 -46.58 5.08
N SER A 255 -1.30 -46.93 5.17
CA SER A 255 -2.21 -46.96 4.04
C SER A 255 -2.04 -45.70 3.17
N ALA A 256 -2.12 -45.84 1.85
CA ALA A 256 -2.05 -44.72 0.91
C ALA A 256 -3.04 -43.56 1.24
N ASP A 257 -4.09 -43.86 2.03
CA ASP A 257 -5.03 -42.89 2.59
C ASP A 257 -4.44 -41.95 3.67
N ASP A 258 -3.48 -42.38 4.50
CA ASP A 258 -2.89 -41.55 5.57
C ASP A 258 -1.90 -40.50 4.99
N ASP A 259 -1.23 -40.83 3.87
CA ASP A 259 -0.32 -39.93 3.15
C ASP A 259 -1.08 -38.83 2.38
N PHE A 260 -2.19 -39.19 1.75
CA PHE A 260 -3.06 -38.22 1.05
C PHE A 260 -3.72 -37.21 2.00
N GLY A 261 -4.14 -37.67 3.19
CA GLY A 261 -4.67 -36.81 4.25
C GLY A 261 -3.61 -35.86 4.83
N GLU A 262 -2.34 -36.29 4.89
CA GLU A 262 -1.24 -35.46 5.37
C GLU A 262 -0.89 -34.33 4.39
N HIS A 263 -0.84 -34.62 3.09
CA HIS A 263 -0.62 -33.61 2.04
C HIS A 263 -1.67 -32.50 2.06
N LYS A 264 -2.96 -32.87 2.12
CA LYS A 264 -4.06 -31.89 2.17
C LYS A 264 -3.95 -30.99 3.40
N PHE A 265 -3.59 -31.55 4.54
CA PHE A 265 -3.43 -30.78 5.78
C PHE A 265 -2.33 -29.72 5.65
N TRP A 266 -1.13 -30.08 5.18
CA TRP A 266 -0.03 -29.12 5.09
C TRP A 266 -0.25 -28.06 4.01
N LEU A 267 -0.94 -28.39 2.92
CA LEU A 267 -1.39 -27.42 1.93
C LEU A 267 -2.48 -26.49 2.49
N PHE A 268 -3.39 -27.00 3.32
CA PHE A 268 -4.35 -26.17 4.06
C PHE A 268 -3.64 -25.21 5.02
N CYS A 269 -2.63 -25.66 5.76
CA CYS A 269 -1.80 -24.79 6.58
C CYS A 269 -1.10 -23.70 5.75
N ALA A 270 -0.55 -24.05 4.59
CA ALA A 270 0.05 -23.08 3.67
C ALA A 270 -0.98 -22.03 3.22
N PHE A 271 -2.18 -22.45 2.81
CA PHE A 271 -3.25 -21.56 2.40
C PHE A 271 -3.67 -20.60 3.52
N VAL A 272 -3.97 -21.14 4.71
CA VAL A 272 -4.39 -20.33 5.87
C VAL A 272 -3.28 -19.40 6.32
N SER A 273 -2.01 -19.84 6.31
CA SER A 273 -0.85 -19.00 6.61
C SER A 273 -0.83 -17.76 5.72
N GLY A 274 -0.93 -17.94 4.40
CA GLY A 274 -0.98 -16.82 3.45
C GLY A 274 -2.18 -15.90 3.70
N PHE A 275 -3.37 -16.48 3.88
CA PHE A 275 -4.60 -15.74 4.13
C PHE A 275 -4.52 -14.88 5.39
N VAL A 276 -4.13 -15.48 6.52
CA VAL A 276 -4.02 -14.81 7.82
C VAL A 276 -2.94 -13.73 7.76
N THR A 277 -1.77 -14.03 7.19
CA THR A 277 -0.66 -13.08 7.09
C THR A 277 -1.07 -11.82 6.34
N ILE A 278 -1.64 -11.94 5.13
CA ILE A 278 -1.97 -10.76 4.32
C ILE A 278 -3.25 -10.06 4.79
N SER A 279 -4.29 -10.79 5.22
CA SER A 279 -5.51 -10.16 5.73
C SER A 279 -5.27 -9.33 6.99
N THR A 280 -4.43 -9.82 7.91
CA THR A 280 -4.02 -9.07 9.11
C THR A 280 -3.10 -7.91 8.79
N GLN A 281 -2.20 -8.04 7.81
CA GLN A 281 -1.39 -6.93 7.32
C GLN A 281 -2.28 -5.79 6.80
N VAL A 282 -3.29 -6.08 5.97
CA VAL A 282 -4.25 -5.10 5.45
C VAL A 282 -5.08 -4.47 6.58
N ALA A 283 -5.48 -5.27 7.58
CA ALA A 283 -6.20 -4.77 8.75
C ALA A 283 -5.34 -3.82 9.59
N TRP A 284 -4.07 -4.15 9.86
CA TRP A 284 -3.20 -3.27 10.65
C TRP A 284 -2.79 -2.01 9.92
N THR A 285 -2.55 -2.05 8.60
CA THR A 285 -2.25 -0.82 7.84
C THR A 285 -3.42 0.17 7.92
N ARG A 286 -4.66 -0.33 7.88
CA ARG A 286 -5.87 0.48 8.10
C ARG A 286 -5.88 1.15 9.47
N ILE A 287 -5.78 0.40 10.55
CA ILE A 287 -5.78 0.95 11.92
C ILE A 287 -4.62 1.91 12.15
N LEU A 288 -3.40 1.51 11.77
CA LEU A 288 -2.19 2.27 12.04
C LEU A 288 -2.15 3.59 11.26
N SER A 289 -2.73 3.65 10.05
CA SER A 289 -2.82 4.90 9.29
C SER A 289 -3.52 6.03 10.05
N MET A 290 -4.50 5.70 10.90
CA MET A 290 -5.19 6.68 11.76
C MET A 290 -4.37 7.11 12.98
N ILE A 291 -3.46 6.25 13.45
CA ILE A 291 -2.71 6.44 14.69
C ILE A 291 -1.38 7.15 14.41
N ILE A 292 -0.55 6.56 13.54
CA ILE A 292 0.80 7.06 13.25
C ILE A 292 0.85 8.00 12.05
N GLY A 293 -0.27 8.21 11.36
CA GLY A 293 -0.40 9.08 10.19
C GLY A 293 -0.28 8.33 8.86
N SER A 294 -0.64 9.01 7.78
CA SER A 294 -0.76 8.47 6.42
C SER A 294 0.44 8.80 5.53
N SER A 295 1.67 8.80 6.04
CA SER A 295 2.86 9.09 5.22
C SER A 295 3.45 7.83 4.55
N THR A 296 4.23 8.04 3.48
CA THR A 296 5.03 6.96 2.84
C THR A 296 5.99 6.25 3.81
N TYR A 297 6.51 6.98 4.82
CA TYR A 297 7.35 6.42 5.88
C TYR A 297 6.56 5.55 6.85
N ALA A 298 5.37 5.99 7.26
CA ALA A 298 4.48 5.21 8.12
C ALA A 298 4.13 3.87 7.47
N PHE A 299 3.78 3.88 6.17
CA PHE A 299 3.55 2.65 5.40
C PHE A 299 4.79 1.75 5.37
N SER A 300 5.96 2.31 5.08
CA SER A 300 7.24 1.58 5.04
C SER A 300 7.62 0.97 6.39
N ILE A 301 7.31 1.64 7.51
CA ILE A 301 7.53 1.11 8.88
C ILE A 301 6.66 -0.12 9.13
N VAL A 302 5.37 -0.05 8.79
CA VAL A 302 4.43 -1.17 9.00
C VAL A 302 4.87 -2.39 8.21
N VAL A 303 5.14 -2.23 6.91
CA VAL A 303 5.61 -3.33 6.06
C VAL A 303 6.97 -3.85 6.52
N GLY A 304 7.92 -2.96 6.83
CA GLY A 304 9.26 -3.34 7.27
C GLY A 304 9.26 -4.13 8.58
N LEU A 305 8.50 -3.70 9.60
CA LEU A 305 8.38 -4.41 10.87
C LEU A 305 7.61 -5.72 10.74
N PHE A 306 6.59 -5.76 9.87
CA PHE A 306 5.86 -6.98 9.59
C PHE A 306 6.78 -8.04 8.93
N LEU A 307 7.53 -7.67 7.90
CA LEU A 307 8.51 -8.54 7.24
C LEU A 307 9.65 -8.94 8.20
N LEU A 308 10.10 -8.03 9.07
CA LEU A 308 11.08 -8.32 10.12
C LEU A 308 10.58 -9.40 11.06
N GLY A 309 9.33 -9.31 11.52
CA GLY A 309 8.66 -10.35 12.29
C GLY A 309 8.67 -11.68 11.55
N LEU A 310 8.15 -11.71 10.31
CA LEU A 310 8.10 -12.92 9.49
C LEU A 310 9.49 -13.57 9.32
N SER A 311 10.52 -12.76 9.09
CA SER A 311 11.93 -13.21 8.96
C SER A 311 12.49 -13.77 10.25
N ALA A 312 12.26 -13.11 11.38
CA ALA A 312 12.70 -13.59 12.67
C ALA A 312 12.04 -14.94 13.03
N GLY A 313 10.75 -15.10 12.71
CA GLY A 313 10.03 -16.37 12.85
C GLY A 313 10.63 -17.46 11.96
N ALA A 314 10.88 -17.15 10.69
CA ALA A 314 11.48 -18.09 9.75
C ALA A 314 12.89 -18.53 10.16
N PHE A 315 13.68 -17.59 10.67
CA PHE A 315 15.03 -17.85 11.16
C PHE A 315 15.05 -18.79 12.38
N LEU A 316 14.06 -18.68 13.29
CA LEU A 316 13.95 -19.57 14.44
C LEU A 316 13.79 -21.03 14.00
N ILE A 317 12.94 -21.29 13.02
CA ILE A 317 12.72 -22.65 12.48
C ILE A 317 13.95 -23.12 11.69
N ALA A 318 14.60 -22.24 10.93
CA ALA A 318 15.82 -22.56 10.19
C ALA A 318 17.02 -22.95 11.08
N ARG A 319 17.00 -22.58 12.37
CA ARG A 319 18.05 -22.92 13.35
C ARG A 319 17.74 -24.17 14.18
N ARG A 320 16.48 -24.55 14.35
CA ARG A 320 16.11 -25.72 15.15
C ARG A 320 16.10 -26.98 14.27
N THR A 321 16.85 -28.01 14.67
CA THR A 321 16.65 -29.37 14.16
C THR A 321 15.24 -29.81 14.56
N ALA A 322 14.41 -30.11 13.57
CA ALA A 322 13.00 -30.38 13.77
C ALA A 322 12.79 -31.48 14.82
N GLY A 323 12.15 -31.14 15.94
CA GLY A 323 11.79 -32.11 16.99
C GLY A 323 10.81 -33.18 16.49
N LYS A 324 10.58 -34.22 17.30
CA LYS A 324 9.84 -35.44 16.93
C LYS A 324 8.36 -35.24 16.51
N SER A 325 7.75 -34.05 16.63
CA SER A 325 6.36 -33.82 16.17
C SER A 325 6.09 -32.40 15.62
N LEU A 326 6.19 -32.23 14.29
CA LEU A 326 5.83 -31.01 13.55
C LEU A 326 4.38 -30.54 13.83
N ARG A 327 3.44 -31.48 13.95
CA ARG A 327 2.03 -31.18 14.23
C ARG A 327 1.81 -30.61 15.62
N GLN A 328 2.58 -31.02 16.63
CA GLN A 328 2.47 -30.40 17.95
C GLN A 328 3.03 -28.97 17.95
N THR A 329 4.08 -28.72 17.16
CA THR A 329 4.62 -27.37 17.00
C THR A 329 3.61 -26.44 16.34
N ILE A 330 2.94 -26.87 15.25
CA ILE A 330 1.95 -26.02 14.58
C ILE A 330 0.73 -25.74 15.48
N VAL A 331 0.24 -26.72 16.27
CA VAL A 331 -0.83 -26.48 17.27
C VAL A 331 -0.45 -25.35 18.22
N LYS A 332 0.77 -25.41 18.79
CA LYS A 332 1.25 -24.40 19.74
C LYS A 332 1.39 -23.03 19.08
N VAL A 333 2.04 -22.97 17.91
CA VAL A 333 2.25 -21.74 17.16
C VAL A 333 0.92 -21.07 16.83
N GLU A 334 -0.05 -21.83 16.29
CA GLU A 334 -1.33 -21.28 15.85
C GLU A 334 -2.19 -20.78 17.02
N LEU A 335 -2.22 -21.51 18.15
CA LEU A 335 -2.93 -21.03 19.35
C LEU A 335 -2.30 -19.78 19.95
N ILE A 336 -0.97 -19.69 19.99
CA ILE A 336 -0.26 -18.49 20.46
C ILE A 336 -0.48 -17.34 19.46
N THR A 337 -0.50 -17.62 18.15
CA THR A 337 -0.78 -16.63 17.11
C THR A 337 -2.19 -16.05 17.31
N ALA A 338 -3.20 -16.90 17.47
CA ALA A 338 -4.57 -16.48 17.75
C ALA A 338 -4.65 -15.61 19.02
N GLY A 339 -4.01 -16.03 20.11
CA GLY A 339 -3.93 -15.25 21.35
C GLY A 339 -3.24 -13.89 21.16
N SER A 340 -2.14 -13.85 20.40
CA SER A 340 -1.41 -12.62 20.10
C SER A 340 -2.22 -11.64 19.24
N LEU A 341 -3.06 -12.14 18.33
CA LEU A 341 -3.97 -11.31 17.53
C LEU A 341 -5.05 -10.66 18.40
N ILE A 342 -5.64 -11.40 19.35
CA ILE A 342 -6.60 -10.84 20.29
C ILE A 342 -5.91 -9.83 21.24
N LEU A 343 -4.69 -10.13 21.70
CA LEU A 343 -3.90 -9.19 22.50
C LEU A 343 -3.58 -7.91 21.72
N SER A 344 -3.33 -8.01 20.41
CA SER A 344 -3.09 -6.85 19.54
C SER A 344 -4.28 -5.88 19.56
N LEU A 345 -5.52 -6.38 19.62
CA LEU A 345 -6.73 -5.53 19.75
C LEU A 345 -6.77 -4.76 21.07
N VAL A 346 -6.26 -5.34 22.16
CA VAL A 346 -6.10 -4.61 23.44
C VAL A 346 -5.07 -3.50 23.28
N ALA A 347 -3.93 -3.81 22.64
CA ALA A 347 -2.84 -2.87 22.45
C ALA A 347 -3.29 -1.65 21.61
N VAL A 348 -4.06 -1.87 20.53
CA VAL A 348 -4.58 -0.79 19.65
C VAL A 348 -5.22 0.35 20.45
N ASN A 349 -6.05 0.03 21.45
CA ASN A 349 -6.75 1.03 22.25
C ASN A 349 -5.82 1.89 23.13
N ARG A 350 -4.59 1.43 23.39
CA ARG A 350 -3.63 2.14 24.26
C ARG A 350 -2.56 2.89 23.47
N ILE A 351 -2.34 2.55 22.20
CA ILE A 351 -1.28 3.16 21.40
C ILE A 351 -1.43 4.68 21.25
N PRO A 352 -2.63 5.24 20.95
CA PRO A 352 -2.79 6.70 20.86
C PRO A 352 -2.32 7.43 22.13
N ASP A 353 -2.77 6.97 23.30
CA ASP A 353 -2.40 7.54 24.60
C ASP A 353 -0.90 7.39 24.87
N ILE A 354 -0.33 6.22 24.59
CA ILE A 354 1.11 5.96 24.76
C ILE A 354 1.91 6.92 23.88
N LEU A 355 1.52 7.07 22.62
CA LEU A 355 2.20 7.93 21.65
C LEU A 355 2.15 9.40 22.11
N ILE A 356 0.98 9.94 22.42
CA ILE A 356 0.84 11.34 22.85
C ILE A 356 1.57 11.58 24.18
N THR A 357 1.34 10.73 25.18
CA THR A 357 1.90 10.90 26.53
C THR A 357 3.42 10.75 26.54
N THR A 358 3.96 9.77 25.80
CA THR A 358 5.40 9.52 25.73
C THR A 358 6.09 10.62 24.92
N GLY A 359 5.50 11.04 23.79
CA GLY A 359 6.00 12.17 23.01
C GLY A 359 6.10 13.46 23.83
N LEU A 360 5.08 13.73 24.65
CA LEU A 360 5.06 14.85 25.59
C LEU A 360 6.11 14.73 26.70
N ARG A 361 6.15 13.59 27.40
CA ARG A 361 7.08 13.37 28.53
C ARG A 361 8.54 13.42 28.11
N LEU A 362 8.86 12.91 26.92
CA LEU A 362 10.21 12.91 26.37
C LEU A 362 10.54 14.20 25.60
N ASN A 363 9.62 15.16 25.54
CA ASN A 363 9.75 16.41 24.79
C ASN A 363 10.24 16.19 23.35
N ILE A 364 9.65 15.21 22.65
CA ILE A 364 10.04 14.85 21.30
C ILE A 364 9.73 16.02 20.36
N ASN A 365 10.79 16.64 19.84
CA ASN A 365 10.72 17.81 18.97
C ASN A 365 11.47 17.60 17.63
N SER A 366 11.81 16.37 17.28
CA SER A 366 12.55 16.04 16.06
C SER A 366 11.85 14.95 15.25
N TRP A 367 12.07 14.95 13.94
CA TRP A 367 11.58 13.92 13.04
C TRP A 367 12.06 12.52 13.44
N ALA A 368 13.34 12.38 13.80
CA ALA A 368 13.91 11.11 14.25
C ALA A 368 13.25 10.60 15.54
N GLY A 369 12.94 11.50 16.48
CA GLY A 369 12.22 11.16 17.69
C GLY A 369 10.80 10.67 17.41
N LEU A 370 10.05 11.33 16.50
CA LEU A 370 8.71 10.85 16.15
C LEU A 370 8.78 9.50 15.44
N LEU A 371 9.68 9.33 14.48
CA LEU A 371 9.86 8.05 13.80
C LEU A 371 10.16 6.93 14.79
N THR A 372 11.03 7.19 15.78
CA THR A 372 11.35 6.22 16.83
C THR A 372 10.09 5.83 17.60
N LEU A 373 9.29 6.82 18.00
CA LEU A 373 8.04 6.57 18.71
C LEU A 373 7.04 5.77 17.86
N GLN A 374 6.89 6.11 16.57
CA GLN A 374 6.04 5.36 15.63
C GLN A 374 6.53 3.91 15.46
N ILE A 375 7.84 3.70 15.29
CA ILE A 375 8.44 2.36 15.18
C ILE A 375 8.14 1.54 16.43
N LEU A 376 8.33 2.11 17.62
CA LEU A 376 8.04 1.43 18.89
C LEU A 376 6.55 1.10 19.04
N SER A 377 5.66 2.03 18.70
CA SER A 377 4.21 1.84 18.72
C SER A 377 3.75 0.74 17.76
N VAL A 378 4.27 0.71 16.53
CA VAL A 378 3.95 -0.33 15.54
C VAL A 378 4.56 -1.67 15.95
N ALA A 379 5.80 -1.69 16.46
CA ALA A 379 6.46 -2.91 16.88
C ALA A 379 5.71 -3.60 18.02
N LEU A 380 5.19 -2.83 18.99
CA LEU A 380 4.37 -3.35 20.08
C LEU A 380 3.11 -4.08 19.57
N LEU A 381 2.52 -3.58 18.47
CA LEU A 381 1.30 -4.14 17.91
C LEU A 381 1.56 -5.34 16.99
N VAL A 382 2.53 -5.21 16.09
CA VAL A 382 2.66 -6.06 14.88
C VAL A 382 3.72 -7.15 15.04
N LEU A 383 4.80 -6.88 15.79
CA LEU A 383 6.01 -7.71 15.72
C LEU A 383 5.79 -9.12 16.27
N LEU A 384 5.07 -9.27 17.39
CA LEU A 384 4.82 -10.58 18.00
C LEU A 384 3.93 -11.48 17.12
N PRO A 385 2.73 -11.03 16.67
CA PRO A 385 1.94 -11.81 15.73
C PRO A 385 2.69 -12.15 14.43
N ALA A 386 3.38 -11.18 13.83
CA ALA A 386 4.14 -11.38 12.59
C ALA A 386 5.27 -12.39 12.79
N PHE A 387 5.96 -12.35 13.93
CA PHE A 387 6.96 -13.34 14.30
C PHE A 387 6.39 -14.76 14.33
N LEU A 388 5.23 -14.95 14.93
CA LEU A 388 4.61 -16.27 15.04
C LEU A 388 4.11 -16.78 13.67
N MET A 389 3.45 -15.91 12.89
CA MET A 389 3.04 -16.21 11.52
C MET A 389 4.24 -16.60 10.64
N GLY A 390 5.38 -15.94 10.85
CA GLY A 390 6.64 -16.20 10.15
C GLY A 390 7.18 -17.61 10.33
N THR A 391 6.72 -18.36 11.33
CA THR A 391 7.16 -19.74 11.58
C THR A 391 6.39 -20.78 10.77
N VAL A 392 5.17 -20.48 10.31
CA VAL A 392 4.24 -21.48 9.73
C VAL A 392 4.75 -22.01 8.40
N MET A 393 5.07 -21.13 7.44
CA MET A 393 5.59 -21.55 6.13
C MET A 393 6.93 -22.33 6.23
N PRO A 394 7.92 -21.92 7.04
CA PRO A 394 9.08 -22.74 7.36
C PRO A 394 8.74 -24.14 7.88
N LEU A 395 7.73 -24.30 8.73
CA LEU A 395 7.30 -25.62 9.20
C LEU A 395 6.73 -26.47 8.05
N VAL A 396 5.98 -25.86 7.12
CA VAL A 396 5.53 -26.51 5.88
C VAL A 396 6.74 -26.94 5.04
N LEU A 397 7.74 -26.09 4.85
CA LEU A 397 8.96 -26.41 4.11
C LEU A 397 9.75 -27.56 4.78
N VAL A 398 9.81 -27.58 6.12
CA VAL A 398 10.40 -28.69 6.86
C VAL A 398 9.68 -30.01 6.60
N TRP A 399 8.35 -29.99 6.50
CA TRP A 399 7.57 -31.16 6.08
C TRP A 399 7.89 -31.59 4.63
N THR A 400 7.96 -30.65 3.69
CA THR A 400 8.28 -30.98 2.28
C THR A 400 9.63 -31.68 2.12
N GLY A 401 10.63 -31.31 2.92
CA GLY A 401 11.97 -31.91 2.86
C GLY A 401 12.07 -33.31 3.49
N ARG A 402 11.01 -33.83 4.12
CA ARG A 402 10.95 -35.23 4.58
C ARG A 402 10.67 -36.23 3.47
N HIS A 403 10.32 -35.75 2.28
CA HIS A 403 10.01 -36.57 1.11
C HIS A 403 11.24 -36.75 0.22
N SER A 404 11.13 -37.60 -0.81
CA SER A 404 12.21 -37.80 -1.79
C SER A 404 12.66 -36.48 -2.42
N ALA A 405 13.92 -36.38 -2.85
CA ALA A 405 14.47 -35.15 -3.43
C ALA A 405 13.63 -34.57 -4.58
N SER A 406 13.07 -35.44 -5.43
CA SER A 406 12.22 -35.04 -6.57
C SER A 406 10.83 -34.56 -6.14
N GLU A 407 10.29 -35.15 -5.08
CA GLU A 407 8.98 -34.82 -4.53
C GLU A 407 9.04 -33.56 -3.66
N SER A 408 10.12 -33.40 -2.89
CA SER A 408 10.42 -32.19 -2.11
C SER A 408 10.37 -30.94 -2.99
N VAL A 409 10.99 -30.95 -4.17
CA VAL A 409 10.95 -29.82 -5.12
C VAL A 409 9.51 -29.50 -5.58
N LYS A 410 8.71 -30.54 -5.89
CA LYS A 410 7.30 -30.38 -6.28
C LYS A 410 6.46 -29.82 -5.14
N LEU A 411 6.65 -30.34 -3.92
CA LEU A 411 5.91 -29.93 -2.73
C LEU A 411 6.30 -28.51 -2.29
N VAL A 412 7.57 -28.11 -2.39
CA VAL A 412 7.99 -26.72 -2.14
C VAL A 412 7.28 -25.76 -3.09
N GLY A 413 7.29 -26.05 -4.40
CA GLY A 413 6.60 -25.21 -5.38
C GLY A 413 5.08 -25.17 -5.18
N ARG A 414 4.46 -26.32 -4.88
CA ARG A 414 3.01 -26.40 -4.62
C ARG A 414 2.61 -25.68 -3.33
N SER A 415 3.35 -25.86 -2.25
CA SER A 415 3.08 -25.21 -0.97
C SER A 415 3.23 -23.70 -1.06
N TYR A 416 4.28 -23.21 -1.75
CA TYR A 416 4.47 -21.78 -1.97
C TYR A 416 3.33 -21.19 -2.83
N ALA A 417 2.96 -21.86 -3.92
CA ALA A 417 1.82 -21.44 -4.75
C ALA A 417 0.50 -21.39 -3.96
N VAL A 418 0.20 -22.42 -3.16
CA VAL A 418 -1.03 -22.46 -2.34
C VAL A 418 -1.03 -21.39 -1.25
N ASN A 419 0.12 -21.13 -0.62
CA ASN A 419 0.27 -20.01 0.31
C ASN A 419 0.02 -18.67 -0.37
N THR A 420 0.56 -18.46 -1.57
CA THR A 420 0.34 -17.24 -2.35
C THR A 420 -1.14 -17.07 -2.77
N VAL A 421 -1.82 -18.15 -3.15
CA VAL A 421 -3.27 -18.11 -3.41
C VAL A 421 -4.06 -17.75 -2.15
N GLY A 422 -3.67 -18.30 -1.00
CA GLY A 422 -4.22 -17.91 0.30
C GLY A 422 -4.03 -16.43 0.61
N ALA A 423 -2.84 -15.91 0.36
CA ALA A 423 -2.50 -14.49 0.49
C ALA A 423 -3.37 -13.59 -0.41
N ILE A 424 -3.58 -13.96 -1.67
CA ILE A 424 -4.50 -13.25 -2.58
C ILE A 424 -5.91 -13.24 -2.01
N ALA A 425 -6.43 -14.42 -1.62
CA ALA A 425 -7.76 -14.54 -1.03
C ALA A 425 -7.90 -13.69 0.25
N GLY A 426 -6.86 -13.66 1.09
CA GLY A 426 -6.79 -12.85 2.30
C GLY A 426 -6.83 -11.35 2.02
N ALA A 427 -6.06 -10.87 1.03
CA ALA A 427 -6.07 -9.47 0.60
C ALA A 427 -7.46 -9.04 0.11
N PHE A 428 -8.09 -9.82 -0.77
CA PHE A 428 -9.43 -9.52 -1.29
C PHE A 428 -10.50 -9.58 -0.20
N ALA A 429 -10.47 -10.64 0.63
CA ALA A 429 -11.43 -10.79 1.72
C ALA A 429 -11.33 -9.60 2.68
N ALA A 430 -10.13 -9.23 3.11
CA ALA A 430 -9.93 -8.06 3.97
C ALA A 430 -10.39 -6.76 3.29
N GLY A 431 -9.90 -6.48 2.07
CA GLY A 431 -10.09 -5.20 1.38
C GLY A 431 -11.51 -4.90 0.90
N PHE A 432 -12.32 -5.92 0.54
CA PHE A 432 -13.67 -5.70 -0.05
C PHE A 432 -14.83 -6.27 0.75
N LEU A 433 -14.57 -7.28 1.60
CA LEU A 433 -15.64 -8.01 2.28
C LEU A 433 -15.60 -7.77 3.78
N LEU A 434 -14.50 -8.08 4.44
CA LEU A 434 -14.41 -8.11 5.89
C LEU A 434 -14.30 -6.70 6.49
N ILE A 435 -13.47 -5.82 5.92
CA ILE A 435 -13.31 -4.45 6.44
C ILE A 435 -14.52 -3.58 6.04
N PRO A 436 -14.85 -3.39 4.75
CA PRO A 436 -15.87 -2.40 4.39
C PRO A 436 -17.29 -2.79 4.79
N LYS A 437 -17.60 -4.10 4.90
CA LYS A 437 -18.94 -4.56 5.28
C LYS A 437 -19.10 -4.86 6.76
N VAL A 438 -17.99 -5.04 7.49
CA VAL A 438 -18.05 -5.46 8.90
C VAL A 438 -17.16 -4.58 9.78
N SER A 439 -15.86 -4.86 9.83
CA SER A 439 -14.86 -3.98 10.45
C SER A 439 -13.46 -4.60 10.40
N THR A 440 -12.46 -3.76 10.65
CA THR A 440 -11.08 -4.19 10.87
C THR A 440 -10.95 -5.10 12.10
N ARG A 441 -11.70 -4.83 13.18
CA ARG A 441 -11.77 -5.71 14.37
C ARG A 441 -12.24 -7.11 13.98
N PHE A 442 -13.32 -7.20 13.22
CA PHE A 442 -13.87 -8.48 12.78
C PHE A 442 -12.88 -9.25 11.92
N THR A 443 -12.16 -8.56 11.03
CA THR A 443 -11.10 -9.16 10.19
C THR A 443 -10.01 -9.83 11.02
N ILE A 444 -9.54 -9.19 12.10
CA ILE A 444 -8.53 -9.76 13.00
C ILE A 444 -9.08 -10.98 13.77
N ILE A 445 -10.35 -10.94 14.20
CA ILE A 445 -10.97 -12.08 14.90
C ILE A 445 -11.15 -13.27 13.95
N VAL A 446 -11.55 -13.05 12.69
CA VAL A 446 -11.63 -14.10 11.67
C VAL A 446 -10.25 -14.74 11.45
N ALA A 447 -9.20 -13.94 11.35
CA ALA A 447 -7.84 -14.44 11.22
C ALA A 447 -7.41 -15.29 12.43
N ALA A 448 -7.70 -14.83 13.65
CA ALA A 448 -7.45 -15.60 14.88
C ALA A 448 -8.26 -16.90 14.94
N ALA A 449 -9.53 -16.88 14.51
CA ALA A 449 -10.37 -18.07 14.45
C ALA A 449 -9.81 -19.10 13.47
N LEU A 450 -9.30 -18.69 12.30
CA LEU A 450 -8.66 -19.58 11.34
C LEU A 450 -7.41 -20.26 11.92
N CYS A 451 -6.60 -19.53 12.70
CA CYS A 451 -5.49 -20.14 13.45
C CYS A 451 -5.98 -21.23 14.42
N VAL A 452 -7.06 -20.97 15.17
CA VAL A 452 -7.67 -21.97 16.06
C VAL A 452 -8.18 -23.20 15.28
N VAL A 453 -8.77 -23.00 14.10
CA VAL A 453 -9.18 -24.11 13.21
C VAL A 453 -7.98 -24.95 12.78
N VAL A 454 -6.88 -24.32 12.35
CA VAL A 454 -5.64 -25.04 11.98
C VAL A 454 -5.12 -25.84 13.17
N ALA A 455 -5.10 -25.25 14.37
CA ALA A 455 -4.69 -25.95 15.59
C ALA A 455 -5.58 -27.16 15.90
N ALA A 456 -6.90 -27.02 15.77
CA ALA A 456 -7.86 -28.11 16.00
C ALA A 456 -7.66 -29.26 15.01
N VAL A 457 -7.50 -28.95 13.71
CA VAL A 457 -7.23 -29.95 12.66
C VAL A 457 -5.85 -30.60 12.80
N ALA A 458 -4.87 -29.85 13.31
CA ALA A 458 -3.51 -30.35 13.54
C ALA A 458 -3.42 -31.33 14.72
N TYR A 459 -4.33 -31.23 15.70
CA TYR A 459 -4.33 -32.05 16.91
C TYR A 459 -4.61 -33.53 16.61
N LYS A 460 -3.61 -34.38 16.85
CA LYS A 460 -3.74 -35.85 16.82
C LYS A 460 -3.46 -36.40 18.22
N PRO A 461 -4.44 -37.04 18.90
CA PRO A 461 -4.22 -37.68 20.21
C PRO A 461 -3.17 -38.79 20.12
N ALA A 462 -2.48 -39.08 21.23
CA ALA A 462 -1.51 -40.19 21.29
C ALA A 462 -2.18 -41.55 21.02
N ARG A 463 -1.45 -42.47 20.36
CA ARG A 463 -1.96 -43.77 19.88
C ARG A 463 -2.42 -44.73 20.98
N GLU A 464 -1.99 -44.53 22.22
CA GLU A 464 -2.24 -45.46 23.35
C GLU A 464 -3.54 -45.19 24.12
N ILE A 465 -4.36 -44.23 23.66
CA ILE A 465 -5.52 -43.77 24.41
C ILE A 465 -6.80 -44.34 23.81
N ALA A 466 -7.59 -45.02 24.64
CA ALA A 466 -8.73 -45.87 24.26
C ALA A 466 -9.89 -45.16 23.52
N ASP A 467 -9.91 -43.82 23.43
CA ASP A 467 -11.01 -43.09 22.79
C ASP A 467 -10.55 -41.86 21.98
N ARG A 468 -10.04 -42.16 20.77
CA ARG A 468 -9.44 -41.17 19.86
C ARG A 468 -10.47 -40.19 19.29
N ASP A 469 -11.67 -40.69 18.99
CA ASP A 469 -12.72 -39.91 18.35
C ASP A 469 -13.41 -39.01 19.37
N MET A 470 -13.60 -39.45 20.61
CA MET A 470 -14.04 -38.58 21.70
C MET A 470 -13.07 -37.42 21.92
N ARG A 471 -11.75 -37.65 21.97
CA ARG A 471 -10.76 -36.57 22.16
C ARG A 471 -10.69 -35.59 20.97
N ARG A 472 -10.90 -36.07 19.76
CA ARG A 472 -11.03 -35.21 18.57
C ARG A 472 -12.31 -34.39 18.61
N GLY A 473 -13.43 -35.00 19.02
CA GLY A 473 -14.70 -34.32 19.25
C GLY A 473 -14.59 -33.23 20.32
N LEU A 474 -13.93 -33.52 21.44
CA LEU A 474 -13.66 -32.54 22.50
C LEU A 474 -12.74 -31.41 22.03
N ALA A 475 -11.70 -31.71 21.24
CA ALA A 475 -10.82 -30.68 20.67
C ALA A 475 -11.57 -29.78 19.67
N ALA A 476 -12.41 -30.36 18.81
CA ALA A 476 -13.26 -29.62 17.89
C ALA A 476 -14.30 -28.76 18.65
N GLY A 477 -15.00 -29.34 19.63
CA GLY A 477 -15.95 -28.61 20.48
C GLY A 477 -15.29 -27.48 21.27
N GLY A 478 -14.10 -27.72 21.83
CA GLY A 478 -13.30 -26.71 22.51
C GLY A 478 -12.84 -25.59 21.57
N ALA A 479 -12.44 -25.92 20.34
CA ALA A 479 -12.10 -24.93 19.31
C ALA A 479 -13.32 -24.08 18.93
N THR A 480 -14.49 -24.69 18.72
CA THR A 480 -15.74 -23.98 18.44
C THR A 480 -16.13 -23.05 19.59
N ALA A 481 -16.08 -23.54 20.83
CA ALA A 481 -16.35 -22.72 22.01
C ALA A 481 -15.37 -21.55 22.13
N LEU A 482 -14.07 -21.78 21.87
CA LEU A 482 -13.06 -20.73 21.87
C LEU A 482 -13.31 -19.66 20.80
N ILE A 483 -13.67 -20.07 19.58
CA ILE A 483 -14.02 -19.15 18.49
C ILE A 483 -15.24 -18.31 18.89
N ILE A 484 -16.30 -18.93 19.42
CA ILE A 484 -17.49 -18.22 19.89
C ILE A 484 -17.10 -17.20 20.99
N MET A 485 -16.30 -17.62 21.97
CA MET A 485 -15.79 -16.73 23.02
C MET A 485 -14.99 -15.56 22.45
N MET A 486 -14.16 -15.77 21.42
CA MET A 486 -13.43 -14.69 20.76
C MET A 486 -14.39 -13.67 20.13
N PHE A 487 -15.46 -14.09 19.44
CA PHE A 487 -16.41 -13.15 18.85
C PHE A 487 -17.24 -12.37 19.89
N ILE A 488 -17.56 -13.00 21.02
CA ILE A 488 -18.36 -12.36 22.08
C ILE A 488 -17.49 -11.41 22.93
N PHE A 489 -16.30 -11.87 23.35
CA PHE A 489 -15.49 -11.20 24.37
C PHE A 489 -14.26 -10.46 23.83
N ALA A 490 -13.94 -10.56 22.54
CA ALA A 490 -12.79 -9.83 22.00
C ALA A 490 -12.91 -8.32 22.31
N PRO A 491 -11.80 -7.65 22.65
CA PRO A 491 -11.80 -6.24 22.99
C PRO A 491 -12.50 -5.40 21.93
N ARG A 492 -13.38 -4.49 22.35
CA ARG A 492 -13.95 -3.47 21.47
C ARG A 492 -12.88 -2.42 21.18
N MET A 493 -12.84 -1.90 19.96
CA MET A 493 -11.97 -0.79 19.62
C MET A 493 -12.61 0.51 20.12
N ASN A 494 -11.85 1.37 20.81
CA ASN A 494 -12.33 2.70 21.17
C ASN A 494 -12.24 3.62 19.95
N LEU A 495 -13.30 3.59 19.14
CA LEU A 495 -13.36 4.33 17.88
C LEU A 495 -13.25 5.84 18.12
N ALA A 496 -13.71 6.34 19.27
CA ALA A 496 -13.56 7.76 19.62
C ALA A 496 -12.07 8.11 19.73
N ASP A 497 -11.29 7.40 20.52
CA ASP A 497 -9.84 7.67 20.70
C ASP A 497 -9.05 7.45 19.41
N LEU A 498 -9.36 6.37 18.68
CA LEU A 498 -8.67 6.04 17.42
C LEU A 498 -8.91 7.07 16.33
N SER A 499 -10.08 7.72 16.32
CA SER A 499 -10.36 8.76 15.36
C SER A 499 -9.69 10.10 15.71
N ILE A 500 -9.12 10.30 16.93
CA ILE A 500 -8.58 11.61 17.41
C ILE A 500 -7.47 12.15 16.49
N GLY A 501 -6.85 11.26 15.70
CA GLY A 501 -5.72 11.62 14.87
C GLY A 501 -4.51 11.87 15.75
N ALA A 502 -4.06 10.83 16.46
CA ALA A 502 -2.99 10.95 17.46
C ALA A 502 -1.73 11.60 16.89
N PHE A 503 -1.42 11.34 15.61
CA PHE A 503 -0.38 12.03 14.86
C PHE A 503 -0.62 13.55 14.76
N ASP A 504 -1.78 14.00 14.28
CA ASP A 504 -2.12 15.42 14.15
C ASP A 504 -2.24 16.10 15.52
N GLY A 505 -2.75 15.39 16.53
CA GLY A 505 -2.76 15.83 17.92
C GLY A 505 -1.35 16.09 18.44
N LEU A 506 -0.43 15.14 18.25
CA LEU A 506 0.97 15.29 18.66
C LEU A 506 1.66 16.42 17.88
N MET A 507 1.45 16.52 16.56
CA MET A 507 2.02 17.60 15.75
C MET A 507 1.52 18.98 16.19
N ARG A 508 0.24 19.14 16.49
CA ARG A 508 -0.33 20.39 17.04
C ARG A 508 0.26 20.73 18.40
N VAL A 509 0.46 19.74 19.26
CA VAL A 509 1.04 19.93 20.59
C VAL A 509 2.52 20.32 20.50
N ILE A 510 3.30 19.71 19.59
CA ILE A 510 4.70 20.09 19.33
C ILE A 510 4.78 21.52 18.76
N ALA A 511 3.87 21.91 17.86
CA ALA A 511 3.80 23.29 17.37
C ALA A 511 3.48 24.27 18.53
N LYS A 512 2.55 23.90 19.42
CA LYS A 512 2.17 24.71 20.58
C LYS A 512 3.31 24.85 21.60
N SER A 513 4.06 23.78 21.90
CA SER A 513 5.18 23.83 22.87
C SER A 513 6.33 24.73 22.41
N ARG A 514 6.39 25.07 21.12
CA ARG A 514 7.37 25.97 20.53
C ARG A 514 6.89 27.42 20.40
N GLY A 515 5.70 27.74 20.90
CA GLY A 515 5.13 29.09 20.82
C GLY A 515 4.59 29.48 19.45
N GLU A 516 4.38 28.52 18.54
CA GLU A 516 3.90 28.78 17.17
C GLU A 516 2.38 29.03 17.11
N VAL A 517 1.66 28.71 18.20
CA VAL A 517 0.23 28.97 18.37
C VAL A 517 0.06 29.88 19.60
N THR A 518 -0.31 31.14 19.37
CA THR A 518 -0.64 32.10 20.44
C THR A 518 -1.86 31.63 21.24
N GLU A 519 -1.85 31.88 22.55
CA GLU A 519 -2.87 31.47 23.55
C GLU A 519 -4.32 31.97 23.30
N GLY A 520 -4.61 32.57 22.14
CA GLY A 520 -5.91 33.20 21.83
C GLY A 520 -6.91 32.35 21.04
N ALA A 521 -6.53 31.21 20.47
CA ALA A 521 -7.43 30.37 19.66
C ALA A 521 -8.02 29.22 20.50
N SER A 522 -9.15 29.51 21.16
CA SER A 522 -10.23 28.55 21.42
C SER A 522 -10.07 27.56 22.60
N ARG A 523 -9.74 28.03 23.80
CA ARG A 523 -10.41 27.48 25.00
C ARG A 523 -11.77 28.17 25.12
N ARG A 524 -12.79 27.67 24.41
CA ARG A 524 -14.17 28.14 24.62
C ARG A 524 -14.66 27.62 25.98
N PRO A 525 -15.26 28.46 26.83
CA PRO A 525 -15.85 28.00 28.08
C PRO A 525 -17.10 27.16 27.80
N GLY A 526 -17.09 25.89 28.22
CA GLY A 526 -18.22 24.96 28.19
C GLY A 526 -17.79 23.56 28.65
N PRO A 527 -18.70 22.58 28.76
CA PRO A 527 -18.33 21.17 28.87
C PRO A 527 -17.81 20.65 27.52
N ALA A 528 -16.65 20.00 27.52
CA ALA A 528 -16.08 19.37 26.32
C ALA A 528 -16.96 18.19 25.90
N VAL A 529 -17.95 18.45 25.04
CA VAL A 529 -18.71 17.40 24.37
C VAL A 529 -17.88 16.98 23.18
N HIS A 530 -17.12 15.89 23.35
CA HIS A 530 -16.47 15.16 22.27
C HIS A 530 -17.41 14.01 21.89
N SER A 531 -18.12 14.13 20.77
CA SER A 531 -19.00 13.06 20.29
C SER A 531 -18.61 12.60 18.89
N LEU A 532 -18.50 11.29 18.73
CA LEU A 532 -18.30 10.64 17.44
C LEU A 532 -19.69 10.42 16.81
N LEU A 533 -20.07 11.28 15.86
CA LEU A 533 -21.37 11.22 15.18
C LEU A 533 -21.41 10.10 14.14
N MET A 534 -20.27 9.82 13.50
CA MET A 534 -20.14 8.78 12.48
C MET A 534 -18.72 8.21 12.50
N TYR A 535 -18.61 6.91 12.31
CA TYR A 535 -17.36 6.22 12.00
C TYR A 535 -17.66 5.13 10.99
N GLU A 536 -16.96 5.17 9.86
CA GLU A 536 -17.15 4.19 8.80
C GLU A 536 -15.83 3.82 8.14
N GLU A 537 -15.59 2.53 8.02
CA GLU A 537 -14.43 1.97 7.33
C GLU A 537 -14.81 1.76 5.87
N GLY A 538 -14.50 2.74 5.04
CA GLY A 538 -14.76 2.68 3.61
C GLY A 538 -13.78 1.80 2.84
N PRO A 539 -14.01 1.57 1.54
CA PRO A 539 -13.10 0.81 0.70
C PRO A 539 -11.70 1.42 0.66
N THR A 540 -11.59 2.75 0.61
CA THR A 540 -10.32 3.46 0.39
C THR A 540 -9.78 4.12 1.64
N SER A 541 -10.63 4.58 2.56
CA SER A 541 -10.23 5.25 3.79
C SER A 541 -11.26 5.07 4.91
N THR A 542 -10.85 5.34 6.15
CA THR A 542 -11.78 5.45 7.27
C THR A 542 -12.26 6.89 7.37
N VAL A 543 -13.58 7.10 7.37
CA VAL A 543 -14.19 8.43 7.50
C VAL A 543 -14.88 8.52 8.86
N SER A 544 -14.66 9.62 9.56
CA SER A 544 -15.34 9.92 10.82
C SER A 544 -15.90 11.34 10.82
N VAL A 545 -17.09 11.51 11.39
CA VAL A 545 -17.70 12.82 11.65
C VAL A 545 -17.85 12.99 13.13
N ARG A 546 -17.46 14.16 13.62
CA ARG A 546 -17.23 14.41 15.03
C ARG A 546 -17.73 15.78 15.39
N GLN A 547 -18.30 15.88 16.57
CA GLN A 547 -18.66 17.15 17.15
C GLN A 547 -17.77 17.40 18.34
N ASP A 548 -16.96 18.44 18.23
CA ASP A 548 -16.16 18.99 19.31
C ASP A 548 -16.73 20.37 19.61
N TRP A 549 -17.37 20.51 20.78
CA TRP A 549 -18.08 21.75 21.13
C TRP A 549 -19.27 22.02 20.18
N ASP A 550 -19.30 23.20 19.57
CA ASP A 550 -20.26 23.62 18.54
C ASP A 550 -19.70 23.43 17.11
N ILE A 551 -18.60 22.71 16.95
CA ILE A 551 -17.94 22.49 15.65
C ILE A 551 -18.15 21.05 15.21
N ILE A 552 -18.72 20.88 14.02
CA ILE A 552 -18.78 19.59 13.35
C ILE A 552 -17.61 19.52 12.38
N SER A 553 -16.80 18.46 12.48
CA SER A 553 -15.66 18.22 11.61
C SER A 553 -15.68 16.83 11.01
N MET A 554 -15.20 16.73 9.76
CA MET A 554 -15.00 15.48 9.07
C MET A 554 -13.52 15.16 9.01
N ALA A 555 -13.17 13.93 9.39
CA ALA A 555 -11.81 13.44 9.33
C ALA A 555 -11.69 12.18 8.46
N ILE A 556 -10.67 12.16 7.61
CA ILE A 556 -10.32 11.03 6.73
C ILE A 556 -9.01 10.43 7.24
N ASN A 557 -9.01 9.12 7.53
CA ASN A 557 -7.91 8.40 8.19
C ASN A 557 -7.42 9.11 9.47
N GLY A 558 -8.35 9.56 10.30
CA GLY A 558 -8.06 10.23 11.58
C GLY A 558 -7.61 11.69 11.46
N ARG A 559 -7.54 12.25 10.25
CA ARG A 559 -7.10 13.62 10.00
C ARG A 559 -8.27 14.52 9.63
N THR A 560 -8.43 15.68 10.29
CA THR A 560 -9.50 16.63 9.94
C THR A 560 -9.23 17.25 8.57
N ASN A 561 -10.20 17.11 7.67
CA ASN A 561 -10.13 17.66 6.31
C ASN A 561 -11.03 18.88 6.13
N ALA A 562 -12.13 18.97 6.87
CA ALA A 562 -13.10 20.07 6.77
C ALA A 562 -13.96 20.19 8.03
N SER A 563 -14.51 21.38 8.25
CA SER A 563 -15.41 21.71 9.37
C SER A 563 -16.47 22.74 8.98
N ASP A 564 -17.53 22.86 9.78
CA ASP A 564 -18.61 23.84 9.61
C ASP A 564 -18.30 25.22 10.23
N ARG A 565 -17.02 25.49 10.56
CA ARG A 565 -16.54 26.74 11.17
C ARG A 565 -15.30 27.30 10.47
N GLU A 566 -14.11 27.00 10.99
CA GLU A 566 -12.86 27.66 10.58
C GLU A 566 -12.47 27.40 9.13
N ASP A 567 -12.96 26.30 8.53
CA ASP A 567 -12.67 25.94 7.15
C ASP A 567 -13.72 26.47 6.16
N MET A 568 -14.78 27.13 6.63
CA MET A 568 -15.86 27.65 5.77
C MET A 568 -15.36 28.70 4.74
N PRO A 569 -14.49 29.66 5.09
CA PRO A 569 -13.93 30.60 4.11
C PRO A 569 -13.25 29.90 2.93
N THR A 570 -12.48 28.84 3.19
CA THR A 570 -11.79 28.06 2.15
C THR A 570 -12.79 27.30 1.29
N GLN A 571 -13.72 26.56 1.90
CA GLN A 571 -14.71 25.74 1.17
C GLN A 571 -15.65 26.59 0.30
N VAL A 572 -16.20 27.69 0.83
CA VAL A 572 -17.11 28.56 0.07
C VAL A 572 -16.39 29.22 -1.10
N MET A 573 -15.16 29.71 -0.86
CA MET A 573 -14.42 30.45 -1.88
C MET A 573 -13.74 29.54 -2.90
N LEU A 574 -13.45 28.27 -2.57
CA LEU A 574 -13.10 27.27 -3.59
C LEU A 574 -14.21 27.14 -4.64
N GLY A 575 -15.48 27.21 -4.22
CA GLY A 575 -16.62 27.19 -5.13
C GLY A 575 -16.87 28.53 -5.81
N GLN A 576 -16.90 29.62 -5.05
CA GLN A 576 -17.32 30.93 -5.55
C GLN A 576 -16.23 31.68 -6.34
N LEU A 577 -14.97 31.60 -5.94
CA LEU A 577 -13.89 32.37 -6.59
C LEU A 577 -13.75 32.07 -8.10
N PRO A 578 -13.70 30.81 -8.58
CA PRO A 578 -13.67 30.58 -10.03
C PRO A 578 -14.91 31.14 -10.74
N LEU A 579 -16.08 31.05 -10.11
CA LEU A 579 -17.31 31.59 -10.66
C LEU A 579 -17.33 33.12 -10.72
N LEU A 580 -16.52 33.82 -9.92
CA LEU A 580 -16.39 35.27 -10.01
C LEU A 580 -15.43 35.69 -11.13
N LEU A 581 -14.41 34.87 -11.43
CA LEU A 581 -13.27 35.27 -12.26
C LEU A 581 -13.31 34.71 -13.68
N ALA A 582 -13.84 33.50 -13.86
CA ALA A 582 -13.81 32.79 -15.14
C ALA A 582 -14.62 33.53 -16.22
N PRO A 583 -14.17 33.58 -17.49
CA PRO A 583 -14.97 34.16 -18.57
C PRO A 583 -16.32 33.44 -18.76
N ASN A 584 -16.29 32.10 -18.74
CA ASN A 584 -17.47 31.23 -18.84
C ASN A 584 -17.65 30.38 -17.57
N THR A 585 -18.89 30.02 -17.23
CA THR A 585 -19.24 29.33 -15.98
C THR A 585 -20.24 28.18 -16.16
N LYS A 586 -20.50 27.72 -17.38
CA LYS A 586 -21.60 26.77 -17.63
C LYS A 586 -21.35 25.38 -17.06
N ASN A 587 -20.19 24.80 -17.33
CA ASN A 587 -19.88 23.42 -16.96
C ASN A 587 -18.69 23.37 -16.01
N ALA A 588 -18.92 22.79 -14.83
CA ALA A 588 -17.91 22.71 -13.79
C ALA A 588 -17.63 21.26 -13.38
N LEU A 589 -16.36 21.00 -13.01
CA LEU A 589 -15.91 19.78 -12.36
C LEU A 589 -15.34 20.11 -10.98
N VAL A 590 -15.74 19.37 -9.95
CA VAL A 590 -15.15 19.41 -8.62
C VAL A 590 -14.50 18.07 -8.30
N VAL A 591 -13.22 18.09 -7.94
CA VAL A 591 -12.44 16.91 -7.52
C VAL A 591 -12.35 16.90 -5.99
N GLY A 592 -12.96 15.89 -5.38
CA GLY A 592 -13.19 15.79 -3.93
C GLY A 592 -14.52 16.40 -3.53
N TYR A 593 -15.24 15.78 -2.59
CA TYR A 593 -16.54 16.26 -2.14
C TYR A 593 -16.56 16.68 -0.67
N ALA A 594 -15.87 15.94 0.21
CA ALA A 594 -15.78 16.22 1.65
C ALA A 594 -17.16 16.52 2.30
N THR A 595 -17.38 17.75 2.75
CA THR A 595 -18.62 18.22 3.39
C THR A 595 -19.72 18.58 2.38
N GLY A 596 -19.39 18.65 1.10
CA GLY A 596 -20.25 19.13 0.02
C GLY A 596 -20.36 20.66 -0.06
N VAL A 597 -19.70 21.42 0.83
CA VAL A 597 -19.84 22.88 0.86
C VAL A 597 -19.38 23.51 -0.45
N THR A 598 -18.21 23.15 -0.97
CA THR A 598 -17.70 23.69 -2.25
C THR A 598 -18.68 23.48 -3.39
N ALA A 599 -19.17 22.24 -3.58
CA ALA A 599 -20.15 21.91 -4.60
C ALA A 599 -21.46 22.69 -4.42
N GLY A 600 -21.97 22.77 -3.19
CA GLY A 600 -23.21 23.49 -2.90
C GLY A 600 -23.09 25.01 -2.99
N SER A 601 -21.91 25.56 -2.69
CA SER A 601 -21.57 26.94 -2.96
C SER A 601 -21.59 27.20 -4.45
N MET A 602 -20.96 26.36 -5.28
CA MET A 602 -20.99 26.52 -6.74
C MET A 602 -22.42 26.53 -7.31
N LEU A 603 -23.30 25.68 -6.76
CA LEU A 603 -24.71 25.62 -7.17
C LEU A 603 -25.52 26.86 -6.75
N GLN A 604 -24.99 27.77 -5.92
CA GLN A 604 -25.60 29.09 -5.67
C GLN A 604 -25.28 30.11 -6.78
N SER A 605 -25.06 29.64 -8.01
CA SER A 605 -24.80 30.46 -9.20
C SER A 605 -25.56 29.94 -10.41
N SER A 606 -25.36 30.59 -11.55
CA SER A 606 -25.97 30.31 -12.86
C SER A 606 -25.37 29.11 -13.62
N ILE A 607 -24.51 28.30 -13.00
CA ILE A 607 -23.94 27.10 -13.66
C ILE A 607 -25.04 26.17 -14.19
N GLU A 608 -24.81 25.56 -15.35
CA GLU A 608 -25.72 24.65 -16.04
C GLU A 608 -25.50 23.20 -15.59
N SER A 609 -24.25 22.79 -15.38
CA SER A 609 -23.90 21.45 -14.89
C SER A 609 -22.71 21.46 -13.93
N LEU A 610 -22.78 20.57 -12.93
CA LEU A 610 -21.71 20.34 -11.96
C LEU A 610 -21.43 18.85 -11.85
N GLU A 611 -20.27 18.41 -12.31
CA GLU A 611 -19.78 17.07 -12.04
C GLU A 611 -18.91 17.09 -10.78
N CYS A 612 -19.09 16.14 -9.88
CA CYS A 612 -18.25 15.99 -8.70
C CYS A 612 -17.71 14.56 -8.63
N VAL A 613 -16.38 14.43 -8.54
CA VAL A 613 -15.69 13.15 -8.46
C VAL A 613 -15.16 12.94 -7.06
N GLU A 614 -15.69 11.94 -6.35
CA GLU A 614 -15.31 11.59 -4.99
C GLU A 614 -14.82 10.14 -4.93
N LEU A 615 -13.67 9.92 -4.29
CA LEU A 615 -13.05 8.60 -4.21
C LEU A 615 -13.72 7.71 -3.16
N GLU A 616 -14.17 8.28 -2.05
CA GLU A 616 -14.64 7.55 -0.87
C GLU A 616 -16.15 7.74 -0.63
N PRO A 617 -16.97 6.69 -0.85
CA PRO A 617 -18.41 6.73 -0.57
C PRO A 617 -18.78 7.11 0.87
N ALA A 618 -17.96 6.76 1.86
CA ALA A 618 -18.21 7.15 3.26
C ALA A 618 -18.18 8.68 3.46
N THR A 619 -17.42 9.43 2.64
CA THR A 619 -17.43 10.90 2.63
C THR A 619 -18.82 11.45 2.29
N ILE A 620 -19.50 10.86 1.31
CA ILE A 620 -20.86 11.26 0.91
C ILE A 620 -21.89 11.04 2.03
N ARG A 621 -21.77 9.93 2.76
CA ARG A 621 -22.62 9.68 3.93
C ARG A 621 -22.31 10.67 5.06
N GLY A 622 -21.02 10.96 5.28
CA GLY A 622 -20.56 11.94 6.25
C GLY A 622 -21.01 13.37 5.94
N SER A 623 -21.16 13.74 4.67
CA SER A 623 -21.59 15.08 4.28
C SER A 623 -23.02 15.41 4.74
N ARG A 624 -23.84 14.40 5.05
CA ARG A 624 -25.22 14.62 5.53
C ARG A 624 -25.27 15.36 6.86
N PHE A 625 -24.23 15.23 7.68
CA PHE A 625 -24.05 16.00 8.91
C PHE A 625 -23.70 17.48 8.68
N PHE A 626 -23.49 17.88 7.42
CA PHE A 626 -23.18 19.24 6.99
C PHE A 626 -24.30 19.87 6.15
N GLU A 627 -25.48 19.23 6.08
CA GLU A 627 -26.63 19.74 5.32
C GLU A 627 -27.13 21.12 5.75
N HIS A 628 -26.81 21.54 6.99
CA HIS A 628 -27.10 22.88 7.50
C HIS A 628 -26.21 23.97 6.92
N VAL A 629 -25.07 23.61 6.29
CA VAL A 629 -24.11 24.55 5.71
C VAL A 629 -23.74 24.26 4.26
N ASN A 630 -24.00 23.08 3.71
CA ASN A 630 -23.54 22.73 2.37
C ASN A 630 -24.53 23.04 1.24
N ASN A 631 -25.69 23.65 1.51
CA ASN A 631 -26.74 23.90 0.50
C ASN A 631 -27.31 22.64 -0.17
N LYS A 632 -27.11 21.44 0.42
CA LYS A 632 -27.68 20.16 0.00
C LYS A 632 -27.46 19.84 -1.50
N PRO A 633 -26.21 19.82 -1.98
CA PRO A 633 -25.92 19.79 -3.41
C PRO A 633 -26.38 18.49 -4.07
N LEU A 634 -26.43 17.37 -3.32
CA LEU A 634 -26.92 16.08 -3.81
C LEU A 634 -28.40 16.08 -4.22
N ASN A 635 -29.17 17.09 -3.82
CA ASN A 635 -30.57 17.25 -4.20
C ASN A 635 -30.74 18.18 -5.41
N ASP A 636 -29.67 18.84 -5.89
CA ASP A 636 -29.74 19.74 -7.03
C ASP A 636 -29.64 18.92 -8.34
N PRO A 637 -30.59 19.06 -9.28
CA PRO A 637 -30.60 18.29 -10.52
C PRO A 637 -29.41 18.59 -11.45
N ARG A 638 -28.69 19.71 -11.24
CA ARG A 638 -27.49 20.06 -12.01
C ARG A 638 -26.26 19.30 -11.55
N MET A 639 -26.30 18.69 -10.36
CA MET A 639 -25.18 17.95 -9.79
C MET A 639 -25.17 16.50 -10.28
N ARG A 640 -24.04 16.03 -10.80
CA ARG A 640 -23.76 14.62 -11.05
C ARG A 640 -22.59 14.14 -10.19
N LEU A 641 -22.88 13.30 -9.21
CA LEU A 641 -21.88 12.65 -8.38
C LEU A 641 -21.30 11.42 -9.08
N ILE A 642 -19.98 11.30 -9.08
CA ILE A 642 -19.20 10.21 -9.69
C ILE A 642 -18.29 9.63 -8.61
N ILE A 643 -18.47 8.34 -8.30
CA ILE A 643 -17.60 7.63 -7.36
C ILE A 643 -16.47 6.97 -8.14
N ASP A 644 -15.33 7.67 -8.28
CA ASP A 644 -14.13 7.16 -8.94
C ASP A 644 -12.89 7.97 -8.54
N ASP A 645 -11.73 7.51 -8.99
CA ASP A 645 -10.48 8.24 -8.91
C ASP A 645 -10.47 9.40 -9.92
N ALA A 646 -10.33 10.64 -9.42
CA ALA A 646 -10.43 11.84 -10.24
C ALA A 646 -9.37 11.94 -11.35
N ARG A 647 -8.15 11.45 -11.08
CA ARG A 647 -7.09 11.41 -12.08
C ARG A 647 -7.45 10.44 -13.21
N THR A 648 -7.99 9.28 -12.85
CA THR A 648 -8.48 8.29 -13.81
C THR A 648 -9.63 8.86 -14.63
N TYR A 649 -10.59 9.54 -14.00
CA TYR A 649 -11.71 10.20 -14.65
C TYR A 649 -11.24 11.26 -15.66
N LEU A 650 -10.37 12.19 -15.23
CA LEU A 650 -9.78 13.26 -16.04
C LEU A 650 -8.88 12.75 -17.17
N ARG A 651 -8.43 11.50 -17.14
CA ARG A 651 -7.72 10.90 -18.28
C ARG A 651 -8.68 10.39 -19.34
N VAL A 652 -9.88 9.97 -18.97
CA VAL A 652 -10.74 9.18 -19.87
C VAL A 652 -12.00 9.91 -20.33
N THR A 653 -12.48 10.90 -19.58
CA THR A 653 -13.70 11.65 -19.97
C THR A 653 -13.52 12.41 -21.29
N PRO A 654 -14.48 12.49 -22.22
CA PRO A 654 -14.35 13.36 -23.38
C PRO A 654 -14.70 14.83 -23.05
N THR A 655 -15.35 15.08 -21.92
CA THR A 655 -15.87 16.39 -21.54
C THR A 655 -14.74 17.37 -21.23
N ARG A 656 -14.93 18.61 -21.71
CA ARG A 656 -14.14 19.78 -21.31
C ARG A 656 -14.98 20.68 -20.42
N PHE A 657 -14.34 21.31 -19.45
CA PHE A 657 -15.00 22.10 -18.42
C PHE A 657 -14.56 23.57 -18.49
N ASP A 658 -15.49 24.48 -18.22
CA ASP A 658 -15.19 25.90 -18.05
C ASP A 658 -14.47 26.13 -16.71
N ILE A 659 -14.79 25.32 -15.70
CA ILE A 659 -14.18 25.40 -14.38
C ILE A 659 -13.81 23.98 -13.92
N ILE A 660 -12.57 23.80 -13.47
CA ILE A 660 -12.15 22.61 -12.72
C ILE A 660 -11.65 23.07 -11.37
N VAL A 661 -12.28 22.61 -10.28
CA VAL A 661 -11.84 22.85 -8.90
C VAL A 661 -11.26 21.56 -8.35
N SER A 662 -10.02 21.59 -7.87
CA SER A 662 -9.37 20.47 -7.21
C SER A 662 -9.16 20.76 -5.74
N GLU A 663 -9.90 20.04 -4.87
CA GLU A 663 -9.82 20.15 -3.40
C GLU A 663 -9.28 18.89 -2.70
N PRO A 664 -8.20 18.27 -3.19
CA PRO A 664 -7.66 17.11 -2.52
C PRO A 664 -7.09 17.48 -1.14
N SER A 665 -6.88 16.46 -0.28
CA SER A 665 -6.21 16.67 1.01
C SER A 665 -4.74 17.10 0.82
N HIS A 666 -3.93 16.94 1.86
CA HIS A 666 -2.58 17.47 1.85
C HIS A 666 -1.68 16.82 0.80
N PRO A 667 -0.80 17.62 0.17
CA PRO A 667 -0.08 17.23 -1.04
C PRO A 667 0.99 16.16 -0.81
N TRP A 668 1.27 15.79 0.44
CA TRP A 668 2.27 14.79 0.81
C TRP A 668 1.68 13.42 1.14
N VAL A 669 0.35 13.30 1.22
CA VAL A 669 -0.31 12.04 1.54
C VAL A 669 -0.26 11.13 0.29
N PRO A 670 0.21 9.87 0.39
CA PRO A 670 0.20 8.93 -0.73
C PRO A 670 -1.20 8.80 -1.35
N GLY A 671 -1.27 8.73 -2.68
CA GLY A 671 -2.52 8.77 -3.44
C GLY A 671 -3.01 10.20 -3.71
N VAL A 672 -3.00 11.07 -2.68
CA VAL A 672 -3.33 12.51 -2.83
C VAL A 672 -2.22 13.28 -3.52
N ALA A 673 -0.96 12.96 -3.22
CA ALA A 673 0.22 13.57 -3.84
C ALA A 673 0.21 13.46 -5.38
N ASN A 674 -0.47 12.44 -5.92
CA ASN A 674 -0.66 12.25 -7.36
C ASN A 674 -1.50 13.36 -8.02
N LEU A 675 -2.15 14.22 -7.22
CA LEU A 675 -2.96 15.36 -7.66
C LEU A 675 -2.20 16.70 -7.56
N PHE A 676 -0.89 16.64 -7.29
CA PHE A 676 0.00 17.81 -7.20
C PHE A 676 1.24 17.67 -8.12
N THR A 677 1.20 16.76 -9.09
CA THR A 677 2.29 16.53 -10.05
C THR A 677 2.05 17.31 -11.35
N GLU A 678 3.14 17.57 -12.09
CA GLU A 678 3.09 18.16 -13.43
C GLU A 678 2.14 17.39 -14.34
N GLU A 679 2.17 16.05 -14.31
CA GLU A 679 1.32 15.19 -15.10
C GLU A 679 -0.17 15.35 -14.78
N PHE A 680 -0.54 15.48 -13.50
CA PHE A 680 -1.93 15.73 -13.12
C PHE A 680 -2.41 17.12 -13.52
N PHE A 681 -1.61 18.16 -13.29
CA PHE A 681 -1.98 19.50 -13.72
C PHE A 681 -2.14 19.56 -15.24
N LYS A 682 -1.31 18.83 -16.00
CA LYS A 682 -1.48 18.71 -17.45
C LYS A 682 -2.78 18.02 -17.83
N LEU A 683 -3.21 16.97 -17.12
CA LEU A 683 -4.53 16.36 -17.33
C LEU A 683 -5.66 17.37 -17.09
N GLY A 684 -5.58 18.17 -16.02
CA GLY A 684 -6.52 19.26 -15.75
C GLY A 684 -6.54 20.29 -16.89
N HIS A 685 -5.36 20.79 -17.26
CA HIS A 685 -5.17 21.73 -18.37
C HIS A 685 -5.80 21.20 -19.67
N ASP A 686 -5.58 19.93 -20.02
CA ASP A 686 -6.07 19.31 -21.25
C ASP A 686 -7.59 19.11 -21.27
N ARG A 687 -8.25 19.17 -20.10
CA ARG A 687 -9.71 19.10 -19.94
C ARG A 687 -10.38 20.44 -19.68
N LEU A 688 -9.65 21.54 -19.76
CA LEU A 688 -10.26 22.86 -19.82
C LEU A 688 -10.85 23.13 -21.20
N ALA A 689 -11.98 23.82 -21.20
CA ALA A 689 -12.45 24.60 -22.35
C ALA A 689 -11.41 25.69 -22.69
N ASP A 690 -11.53 26.31 -23.86
CA ASP A 690 -10.50 27.24 -24.34
C ASP A 690 -10.29 28.42 -23.38
N GLU A 691 -11.38 28.97 -22.82
CA GLU A 691 -11.36 30.02 -21.79
C GLU A 691 -11.57 29.49 -20.35
N GLY A 692 -11.34 28.20 -20.15
CA GLY A 692 -11.55 27.55 -18.85
C GLY A 692 -10.50 27.90 -17.81
N VAL A 693 -10.88 27.78 -16.54
CA VAL A 693 -9.98 28.00 -15.39
C VAL A 693 -9.86 26.75 -14.52
N PHE A 694 -8.65 26.46 -14.09
CA PHE A 694 -8.35 25.41 -13.11
C PHE A 694 -8.02 26.05 -11.76
N VAL A 695 -8.63 25.56 -10.69
CA VAL A 695 -8.38 26.01 -9.31
C VAL A 695 -7.80 24.88 -8.49
N GLN A 696 -6.62 25.09 -7.92
CA GLN A 696 -5.98 24.16 -6.99
C GLN A 696 -6.02 24.72 -5.56
N TRP A 697 -6.58 23.95 -4.62
CA TRP A 697 -6.40 24.22 -3.19
C TRP A 697 -4.99 23.80 -2.75
N LEU A 698 -4.30 24.65 -2.00
CA LEU A 698 -2.99 24.34 -1.42
C LEU A 698 -2.85 24.89 0.01
N GLN A 699 -2.55 24.01 0.96
CA GLN A 699 -2.28 24.39 2.35
C GLN A 699 -0.83 24.89 2.50
N ILE A 700 -0.60 25.99 3.22
CA ILE A 700 0.78 26.51 3.44
C ILE A 700 1.41 26.00 4.73
N TYR A 701 0.68 25.24 5.54
CA TYR A 701 1.19 24.66 6.77
C TYR A 701 1.79 23.27 6.49
N GLN A 702 2.75 22.85 7.33
CA GLN A 702 3.51 21.60 7.19
C GLN A 702 4.41 21.47 5.94
N LEU A 703 4.39 22.43 5.00
CA LEU A 703 5.30 22.50 3.85
C LEU A 703 6.46 23.45 4.12
N SER A 704 7.71 23.10 3.79
CA SER A 704 8.78 24.10 3.80
C SER A 704 8.56 25.16 2.72
N THR A 705 9.22 26.31 2.82
CA THR A 705 9.18 27.32 1.74
C THR A 705 9.65 26.73 0.42
N ASP A 706 10.63 25.83 0.43
CA ASP A 706 11.13 25.18 -0.78
C ASP A 706 10.12 24.17 -1.34
N SER A 707 9.46 23.38 -0.48
CA SER A 707 8.37 22.48 -0.88
C SER A 707 7.15 23.27 -1.40
N LEU A 708 6.81 24.40 -0.79
CA LEU A 708 5.78 25.31 -1.28
C LEU A 708 6.14 25.87 -2.66
N ARG A 709 7.38 26.35 -2.83
CA ARG A 709 7.90 26.83 -4.13
C ARG A 709 7.88 25.72 -5.18
N SER A 710 8.16 24.47 -4.80
CA SER A 710 8.09 23.31 -5.69
C SER A 710 6.67 23.09 -6.22
N VAL A 711 5.65 23.09 -5.37
CA VAL A 711 4.24 22.97 -5.82
C VAL A 711 3.84 24.13 -6.73
N LEU A 712 4.17 25.36 -6.33
CA LEU A 712 3.87 26.56 -7.11
C LEU A 712 4.58 26.58 -8.48
N ALA A 713 5.86 26.19 -8.54
CA ALA A 713 6.62 26.03 -9.78
C ALA A 713 6.00 24.98 -10.69
N THR A 714 5.58 23.85 -10.11
CA THR A 714 4.94 22.76 -10.84
C THR A 714 3.63 23.23 -11.47
N PHE A 715 2.82 23.99 -10.73
CA PHE A 715 1.58 24.56 -11.23
C PHE A 715 1.84 25.59 -12.35
N HIS A 716 2.75 26.54 -12.13
CA HIS A 716 3.10 27.59 -13.10
C HIS A 716 3.78 27.04 -14.37
N ARG A 717 4.46 25.90 -14.29
CA ARG A 717 5.04 25.23 -15.46
C ARG A 717 3.98 24.70 -16.43
N VAL A 718 2.80 24.34 -15.93
CA VAL A 718 1.69 23.84 -16.74
C VAL A 718 0.78 24.99 -17.18
N PHE A 719 0.49 25.93 -16.29
CA PHE A 719 -0.38 27.08 -16.57
C PHE A 719 0.45 28.35 -16.80
N PRO A 720 0.47 28.89 -18.03
CA PRO A 720 1.25 30.10 -18.32
C PRO A 720 0.66 31.35 -17.66
N HIS A 721 -0.67 31.39 -17.47
CA HIS A 721 -1.37 32.47 -16.80
C HIS A 721 -1.87 31.99 -15.45
N VAL A 722 -1.42 32.65 -14.38
CA VAL A 722 -1.67 32.22 -13.01
C VAL A 722 -2.09 33.41 -12.15
N SER A 723 -3.05 33.19 -11.26
CA SER A 723 -3.35 34.12 -10.18
C SER A 723 -3.41 33.38 -8.85
N VAL A 724 -2.72 33.90 -7.85
CA VAL A 724 -2.63 33.30 -6.51
C VAL A 724 -3.47 34.12 -5.55
N TYR A 725 -4.36 33.45 -4.82
CA TYR A 725 -5.17 34.06 -3.76
C TYR A 725 -4.89 33.38 -2.42
N ARG A 726 -4.91 34.14 -1.31
CA ARG A 726 -4.75 33.66 0.07
C ARG A 726 -6.05 33.87 0.84
N VAL A 727 -6.65 32.78 1.31
CA VAL A 727 -7.97 32.78 1.97
C VAL A 727 -7.92 33.60 3.26
N GLY A 728 -8.78 34.60 3.42
CA GLY A 728 -8.76 35.49 4.59
C GLY A 728 -7.71 36.61 4.53
N GLY A 729 -7.07 36.80 3.37
CA GLY A 729 -6.14 37.89 3.11
C GLY A 729 -4.66 37.53 3.30
N VAL A 730 -3.78 38.37 2.74
CA VAL A 730 -2.34 38.10 2.59
C VAL A 730 -1.62 37.86 3.93
N THR A 731 -2.13 38.33 5.08
CA THR A 731 -1.48 38.19 6.40
C THR A 731 -2.12 37.14 7.32
N LYS A 732 -3.33 36.67 7.00
CA LYS A 732 -4.15 35.87 7.94
C LYS A 732 -4.51 34.46 7.43
N GLY A 733 -4.35 34.18 6.14
CA GLY A 733 -4.75 32.91 5.55
C GLY A 733 -3.82 31.73 5.78
N LYS A 734 -4.38 30.53 5.96
CA LYS A 734 -3.62 29.26 6.02
C LYS A 734 -3.64 28.46 4.70
N ASP A 735 -4.44 28.92 3.74
CA ASP A 735 -4.69 28.24 2.47
C ASP A 735 -4.49 29.20 1.30
N LEU A 736 -3.96 28.67 0.20
CA LEU A 736 -3.88 29.30 -1.10
C LEU A 736 -4.90 28.68 -2.06
N LEU A 737 -5.46 29.52 -2.93
CA LEU A 737 -6.23 29.13 -4.10
C LEU A 737 -5.41 29.55 -5.33
N LEU A 738 -4.89 28.56 -6.05
CA LEU A 738 -4.11 28.80 -7.27
C LEU A 738 -5.04 28.70 -8.46
N ILE A 739 -5.11 29.76 -9.27
CA ILE A 739 -5.93 29.80 -10.47
C ILE A 739 -5.01 29.75 -11.67
N GLY A 740 -5.23 28.78 -12.55
CA GLY A 740 -4.47 28.57 -13.78
C GLY A 740 -5.39 28.62 -15.00
N SER A 741 -4.92 29.22 -16.08
CA SER A 741 -5.67 29.34 -17.34
C SER A 741 -4.77 29.17 -18.55
N ARG A 742 -5.38 28.77 -19.68
CA ARG A 742 -4.76 28.75 -21.01
C ARG A 742 -4.58 30.15 -21.59
N ASN A 743 -5.53 31.03 -21.27
CA ASN A 743 -5.59 32.40 -21.77
C ASN A 743 -5.31 33.40 -20.64
N PRO A 744 -4.83 34.61 -20.97
CA PRO A 744 -4.66 35.67 -19.98
C PRO A 744 -5.93 35.92 -19.18
N LEU A 745 -5.78 36.06 -17.86
CA LEU A 745 -6.84 36.48 -16.95
C LEU A 745 -6.46 37.81 -16.27
N PRO A 746 -6.56 38.95 -16.97
CA PRO A 746 -6.20 40.23 -16.38
C PRO A 746 -7.00 40.48 -15.10
N LEU A 747 -6.32 40.94 -14.04
CA LEU A 747 -6.94 41.14 -12.73
C LEU A 747 -8.13 42.09 -12.82
N ASP A 748 -8.00 43.21 -13.53
CA ASP A 748 -9.06 44.23 -13.60
C ASP A 748 -10.32 43.71 -14.30
N GLN A 749 -10.19 42.95 -15.38
CA GLN A 749 -11.33 42.30 -16.03
C GLN A 749 -11.97 41.23 -15.14
N SER A 750 -11.15 40.49 -14.39
CA SER A 750 -11.63 39.46 -13.47
C SER A 750 -12.40 40.09 -12.30
N MET A 751 -11.95 41.26 -11.83
CA MET A 751 -12.63 42.03 -10.79
C MET A 751 -13.90 42.72 -11.30
N GLU A 752 -13.94 43.17 -12.55
CA GLU A 752 -15.17 43.65 -13.19
C GLU A 752 -16.25 42.56 -13.24
N ARG A 753 -15.88 41.36 -13.71
CA ARG A 753 -16.77 40.17 -13.67
C ARG A 753 -17.21 39.83 -12.26
N ALA A 754 -16.28 39.88 -11.29
CA ALA A 754 -16.62 39.63 -9.90
C ALA A 754 -17.67 40.63 -9.40
N ARG A 755 -17.51 41.93 -9.69
CA ARG A 755 -18.47 42.97 -9.30
C ARG A 755 -19.85 42.74 -9.90
N GLU A 756 -19.92 42.36 -11.18
CA GLU A 756 -21.17 42.05 -11.86
C GLU A 756 -21.88 40.85 -11.22
N ARG A 757 -21.17 39.72 -11.08
CA ARG A 757 -21.73 38.46 -10.56
C ARG A 757 -22.06 38.52 -9.07
N MET A 758 -21.33 39.32 -8.29
CA MET A 758 -21.70 39.63 -6.91
C MET A 758 -23.01 40.42 -6.80
N GLY A 759 -23.51 41.01 -7.89
CA GLY A 759 -24.85 41.59 -7.95
C GLY A 759 -25.97 40.55 -7.93
N GLU A 760 -25.68 39.28 -8.24
CA GLU A 760 -26.66 38.20 -8.17
C GLU A 760 -27.00 37.87 -6.71
N LEU A 761 -28.29 37.76 -6.39
CA LEU A 761 -28.76 37.54 -5.01
C LEU A 761 -28.22 36.25 -4.39
N ARG A 762 -28.15 35.16 -5.17
CA ARG A 762 -27.65 33.86 -4.68
C ARG A 762 -26.15 33.91 -4.38
N VAL A 763 -25.37 34.50 -5.28
CA VAL A 763 -23.91 34.65 -5.15
C VAL A 763 -23.57 35.55 -3.96
N SER A 764 -24.20 36.73 -3.86
CA SER A 764 -23.98 37.64 -2.73
C SER A 764 -24.37 37.04 -1.37
N THR A 765 -25.48 36.29 -1.31
CA THR A 765 -25.90 35.59 -0.08
C THR A 765 -24.87 34.55 0.33
N GLU A 766 -24.35 33.78 -0.62
CA GLU A 766 -23.35 32.75 -0.37
C GLU A 766 -22.00 33.35 0.11
N LEU A 767 -21.54 34.43 -0.54
CA LEU A 767 -20.33 35.15 -0.16
C LEU A 767 -20.42 35.84 1.21
N ALA A 768 -21.60 36.34 1.58
CA ALA A 768 -21.83 36.98 2.87
C ALA A 768 -21.58 36.03 4.05
N ARG A 769 -21.74 34.71 3.85
CA ARG A 769 -21.46 33.67 4.86
C ARG A 769 -20.01 33.66 5.34
N VAL A 770 -19.11 34.17 4.50
CA VAL A 770 -17.66 34.21 4.76
C VAL A 770 -17.11 35.64 4.77
N ASN A 771 -18.00 36.61 5.02
CA ASN A 771 -17.69 38.04 5.14
C ASN A 771 -17.11 38.68 3.87
N ILE A 772 -17.41 38.14 2.69
CA ILE A 772 -17.09 38.78 1.40
C ILE A 772 -18.32 39.55 0.94
N LYS A 773 -18.22 40.89 0.89
CA LYS A 773 -19.36 41.78 0.61
C LYS A 773 -19.16 42.61 -0.67
N SER A 774 -17.93 42.74 -1.12
CA SER A 774 -17.57 43.55 -2.28
C SER A 774 -16.40 42.95 -3.06
N GLU A 775 -16.20 43.42 -4.29
CA GLU A 775 -15.03 43.07 -5.11
C GLU A 775 -13.72 43.46 -4.40
N ALA A 776 -13.70 44.53 -3.61
CA ALA A 776 -12.52 44.92 -2.84
C ALA A 776 -12.13 43.86 -1.80
N ASP A 777 -13.10 43.13 -1.22
CA ASP A 777 -12.83 42.03 -0.31
C ASP A 777 -12.18 40.85 -1.06
N VAL A 778 -12.65 40.55 -2.27
CA VAL A 778 -12.03 39.52 -3.14
C VAL A 778 -10.61 39.93 -3.54
N ARG A 779 -10.43 41.20 -3.93
CA ARG A 779 -9.11 41.76 -4.27
C ARG A 779 -8.14 41.71 -3.08
N SER A 780 -8.62 41.85 -1.84
CA SER A 780 -7.78 41.75 -0.64
C SER A 780 -7.15 40.37 -0.43
N TRP A 781 -7.68 39.34 -1.09
CA TRP A 781 -7.15 37.99 -1.06
C TRP A 781 -6.12 37.74 -2.17
N TYR A 782 -6.05 38.59 -3.19
CA TYR A 782 -5.08 38.47 -4.27
C TYR A 782 -3.65 38.65 -3.73
N VAL A 783 -2.75 37.75 -4.15
CA VAL A 783 -1.33 37.76 -3.78
C VAL A 783 -0.48 38.24 -4.95
N CYS A 784 -0.52 37.51 -6.08
CA CYS A 784 0.34 37.77 -7.23
C CYS A 784 -0.15 37.05 -8.51
N ASP A 785 0.39 37.46 -9.65
CA ASP A 785 0.20 36.89 -10.98
C ASP A 785 1.43 36.08 -11.43
N GLU A 786 1.39 35.55 -12.66
CA GLU A 786 2.51 34.86 -13.29
C GLU A 786 3.81 35.67 -13.36
N LEU A 787 3.72 37.00 -13.52
CA LEU A 787 4.89 37.89 -13.70
C LEU A 787 5.73 37.95 -12.43
N ARG A 788 5.10 37.87 -11.26
CA ARG A 788 5.77 37.80 -9.97
C ARG A 788 6.05 36.37 -9.54
N LEU A 789 5.13 35.45 -9.81
CA LEU A 789 5.27 34.05 -9.39
C LEU A 789 6.46 33.37 -10.09
N GLY A 790 6.59 33.53 -11.41
CA GLY A 790 7.63 32.88 -12.22
C GLY A 790 9.05 33.12 -11.68
N PRO A 791 9.50 34.37 -11.49
CA PRO A 791 10.80 34.67 -10.89
C PRO A 791 10.95 34.13 -9.46
N ALA A 792 9.89 34.18 -8.65
CA ALA A 792 9.94 33.75 -7.25
C ALA A 792 10.13 32.23 -7.08
N VAL A 793 9.62 31.45 -8.03
CA VAL A 793 9.70 29.98 -8.02
C VAL A 793 10.79 29.44 -8.94
N ALA A 794 11.55 30.31 -9.62
CA ALA A 794 12.65 29.92 -10.48
C ALA A 794 13.68 29.06 -9.74
N GLY A 795 14.10 27.96 -10.38
CA GLY A 795 15.04 26.99 -9.84
C GLY A 795 14.47 26.02 -8.80
N ALA A 796 13.18 26.11 -8.46
CA ALA A 796 12.54 25.12 -7.61
C ALA A 796 12.41 23.76 -8.32
N VAL A 797 12.44 22.67 -7.55
CA VAL A 797 12.27 21.31 -8.07
C VAL A 797 10.83 21.16 -8.56
N ILE A 798 10.64 20.62 -9.77
CA ILE A 798 9.30 20.30 -10.29
C ILE A 798 8.86 18.94 -9.72
N ASN A 799 7.67 18.90 -9.14
CA ASN A 799 7.07 17.67 -8.61
C ASN A 799 6.47 16.86 -9.75
N THR A 800 6.97 15.64 -9.96
CA THR A 800 6.54 14.75 -11.05
C THR A 800 6.12 13.40 -10.50
N ASP A 801 5.41 12.61 -11.30
CA ASP A 801 5.07 11.23 -10.97
C ASP A 801 6.31 10.34 -10.73
N ASP A 802 7.46 10.70 -11.32
CA ASP A 802 8.72 9.96 -11.19
C ASP A 802 9.45 10.25 -9.88
N ASN A 803 9.54 11.52 -9.48
CA ASN A 803 10.28 11.90 -8.28
C ASN A 803 9.41 11.92 -7.01
N MET A 804 8.10 12.19 -7.15
CA MET A 804 7.16 12.37 -6.03
C MET A 804 7.77 13.21 -4.90
N HIS A 805 8.42 14.32 -5.28
CA HIS A 805 9.26 15.12 -4.41
C HIS A 805 8.51 15.56 -3.14
N ILE A 806 7.24 15.98 -3.29
CA ILE A 806 6.42 16.45 -2.19
C ILE A 806 6.03 15.31 -1.24
N GLU A 807 5.63 14.14 -1.76
CA GLU A 807 5.28 12.97 -0.94
C GLU A 807 6.45 12.49 -0.09
N THR A 808 7.66 12.55 -0.64
CA THR A 808 8.86 12.02 0.01
C THR A 808 9.54 13.03 0.93
N THR A 809 9.49 14.33 0.62
CA THR A 809 10.24 15.35 1.37
C THR A 809 9.44 15.90 2.54
N VAL A 810 8.19 16.29 2.32
CA VAL A 810 7.38 17.05 3.28
C VAL A 810 7.17 16.34 4.63
N PRO A 811 6.96 15.01 4.71
CA PRO A 811 6.82 14.36 6.01
C PRO A 811 8.08 14.49 6.90
N ARG A 812 9.26 14.75 6.32
CA ARG A 812 10.50 15.04 7.06
C ARG A 812 10.55 16.48 7.56
N GLU A 813 9.85 17.38 6.88
CA GLU A 813 9.87 18.82 7.11
C GLU A 813 8.75 19.29 8.05
N ALA A 814 7.66 18.53 8.17
CA ALA A 814 6.44 18.88 8.93
C ALA A 814 6.69 19.30 10.39
N PHE A 815 7.89 19.05 10.93
CA PHE A 815 8.36 19.45 12.27
C PHE A 815 9.10 20.78 12.31
N ARG A 816 9.18 21.53 11.22
CA ARG A 816 9.78 22.88 11.24
C ARG A 816 8.66 23.93 11.43
N PRO A 817 8.95 25.09 12.04
CA PRO A 817 8.02 26.22 12.11
C PRO A 817 7.84 26.85 10.72
N LEU A 818 7.02 26.21 9.89
CA LEU A 818 7.01 26.52 8.46
C LEU A 818 5.94 27.54 8.06
N MET A 819 4.84 27.63 8.81
CA MET A 819 3.72 28.49 8.44
C MET A 819 4.09 29.97 8.46
N GLN A 820 4.84 30.43 9.46
CA GLN A 820 5.26 31.84 9.55
C GLN A 820 6.27 32.20 8.43
N SER A 821 7.22 31.31 8.15
CA SER A 821 8.16 31.48 7.03
C SER A 821 7.43 31.57 5.69
N ASN A 822 6.49 30.67 5.45
CA ASN A 822 5.68 30.67 4.23
C ASN A 822 4.81 31.93 4.15
N ALA A 823 4.19 32.34 5.26
CA ALA A 823 3.40 33.56 5.31
C ALA A 823 4.23 34.80 4.96
N ALA A 824 5.42 34.94 5.56
CA ALA A 824 6.33 36.05 5.28
C ALA A 824 6.83 36.06 3.83
N TRP A 825 7.14 34.88 3.29
CA TRP A 825 7.53 34.73 1.88
C TRP A 825 6.41 35.13 0.92
N ILE A 826 5.18 34.65 1.16
CA ILE A 826 3.97 35.00 0.38
C ILE A 826 3.67 36.50 0.47
N GLU A 827 3.76 37.10 1.66
CA GLU A 827 3.60 38.54 1.84
C GLU A 827 4.61 39.35 1.01
N GLY A 828 5.82 38.82 0.84
CA GLY A 828 6.85 39.39 -0.04
C GLY A 828 6.46 39.41 -1.52
N LEU A 829 5.61 38.49 -1.97
CA LEU A 829 5.09 38.46 -3.35
C LEU A 829 4.03 39.54 -3.60
N GLY A 830 3.26 39.90 -2.57
CA GLY A 830 2.23 40.94 -2.65
C GLY A 830 2.81 42.37 -2.63
N LYS A 831 3.93 42.57 -1.92
CA LYS A 831 4.57 43.87 -1.72
C LYS A 831 5.66 44.13 -2.77
N LYS A 832 5.29 44.72 -3.92
CA LYS A 832 6.12 45.62 -4.77
C LYS A 832 5.39 46.01 -6.03
#